data_AF-G0M4Y4-F1
#
_entry.id   AF-G0M4Y4-F1
#
_cell.length_a   1.000
_cell.length_b   1.000
_cell.length_c   1.000
_cell.angle_alpha   90.00
_cell.angle_beta   90.00
_cell.angle_gamma   90.00
#
_symmetry.space_group_name_H-M   'P 1'
#
loop_
_entity.id
_entity.type
_entity.pdbx_description
1 polymer ?
#
loop_
_entity_poly.entity_id
_entity_poly.type
_entity_poly.pdbx_seq_one_letter_code
_entity_poly.pdbx_strand_id
1 'polypeptide(L)'
;MWKGPKQILVALAALTGLWAGTAQIQAADEASLATAPSGLNQLDKLFTLPAAFNSGVTNSASIANVTNASSPNTQAIQVINGKKQMGGFWSNDANRFDINKDATFKMWLYLGSSTSTSKAGDGMAFVLQNDPNGTTASAKVSSSSIIGETLGVWGVDTNNKLQDGDEFAKTAIQNSWALEFDTYTNTSTGYSDAGKGDAFDNGIKKQHIATGYPGSASQYINNSVKSLDITGIIWSTRYFFTQTHHNLVTTMTLGDSKWHHLVMNWNAASKTMTYTFDDVNPDGSATGGGFTQSEVLDTSKFNSSDGLMRWGFMGATGSNSGNNMVVIESAPNLVDASAAVKVTDKTKNREITTGSQLKAKHKVQYDYQLTYQSGQLDWDNITAELNLPKYVTFDSAKVTYADGSEQALTAPTADATKVDYSLNKALSASQKTATITLTGTANDVTVNQNTTVTSATFKNKVFETSTEAPDYLITVDQPMGIYIRNNPYTVANGEDVTIKGIVAVENSEQLTNDKVTLHPTVNGQEMPTVQMSNDEESGFFSYKIKASQLHVGNDNKLEIWASDPYENESPVGVANITVTGGELSFKSVSKNSTFKSITLDGQAQTTDREDDWQLVVRDSRGKGSSWQLQASATNFKTTGGQTLAGDVLFREGDKTTVLNSNGTVIDSHTTTSDNDDYDVLSDWTSKSGILYRSNAGAVPGSYTGDITWTLTDAPK
;
A
#
# COMPACT_ATOMS: atom_id res chain seq x y z
N MET A 1 -56.87 -54.16 -74.53
CA MET A 1 -56.99 -53.02 -75.48
C MET A 1 -57.13 -51.75 -74.65
N TRP A 2 -56.19 -50.80 -74.82
CA TRP A 2 -56.26 -49.34 -74.58
C TRP A 2 -56.52 -48.67 -73.19
N LYS A 3 -55.48 -47.86 -72.81
CA LYS A 3 -55.42 -46.45 -72.32
C LYS A 3 -55.83 -46.09 -70.87
N GLY A 4 -54.90 -45.42 -70.15
CA GLY A 4 -55.00 -44.87 -68.76
C GLY A 4 -55.88 -43.61 -68.58
N PRO A 5 -55.76 -42.78 -67.50
CA PRO A 5 -54.48 -42.28 -66.92
C PRO A 5 -54.40 -41.94 -65.39
N LYS A 6 -53.15 -41.69 -64.96
CA LYS A 6 -52.62 -40.65 -64.03
C LYS A 6 -52.84 -40.69 -62.50
N GLN A 7 -51.68 -40.91 -61.86
CA GLN A 7 -51.20 -40.56 -60.53
C GLN A 7 -51.68 -39.21 -59.96
N ILE A 8 -52.03 -39.21 -58.66
CA ILE A 8 -52.03 -38.06 -57.76
C ILE A 8 -51.06 -38.40 -56.63
N LEU A 9 -49.95 -37.67 -56.52
CA LEU A 9 -49.16 -37.51 -55.28
C LEU A 9 -48.05 -36.46 -55.51
N VAL A 10 -48.41 -35.18 -55.34
CA VAL A 10 -47.46 -34.11 -55.05
C VAL A 10 -48.15 -33.16 -54.10
N ALA A 11 -47.80 -33.20 -52.82
CA ALA A 11 -47.89 -32.07 -51.87
C ALA A 11 -47.49 -32.54 -50.46
N LEU A 12 -46.20 -32.83 -50.23
CA LEU A 12 -45.64 -32.87 -48.87
C LEU A 12 -44.10 -32.79 -48.92
N ALA A 13 -43.56 -31.78 -49.60
CA ALA A 13 -42.10 -31.53 -49.64
C ALA A 13 -41.73 -30.05 -49.45
N ALA A 14 -42.70 -29.16 -49.24
CA ALA A 14 -42.48 -27.71 -49.15
C ALA A 14 -42.44 -27.15 -47.71
N LEU A 15 -42.74 -27.95 -46.68
CA LEU A 15 -42.71 -27.49 -45.28
C LEU A 15 -41.46 -27.92 -44.48
N THR A 16 -40.68 -28.90 -44.94
CA THR A 16 -39.46 -29.35 -44.27
C THR A 16 -38.23 -28.48 -44.59
N GLY A 17 -38.24 -27.74 -45.70
CA GLY A 17 -37.13 -26.86 -46.09
C GLY A 17 -37.01 -25.58 -45.26
N LEU A 18 -38.11 -25.11 -44.64
CA LEU A 18 -38.13 -23.89 -43.80
C LEU A 18 -37.61 -24.15 -42.39
N TRP A 19 -37.84 -25.35 -41.83
CA TRP A 19 -37.32 -25.75 -40.52
C TRP A 19 -35.85 -26.19 -40.57
N ALA A 20 -35.41 -26.80 -41.67
CA ALA A 20 -34.01 -27.18 -41.85
C ALA A 20 -33.09 -25.94 -41.97
N GLY A 21 -33.54 -24.87 -42.63
CA GLY A 21 -32.75 -23.64 -42.79
C GLY A 21 -32.54 -22.87 -41.49
N THR A 22 -33.57 -22.73 -40.64
CA THR A 22 -33.43 -22.07 -39.33
C THR A 22 -32.62 -22.91 -38.35
N ALA A 23 -32.80 -24.23 -38.35
CA ALA A 23 -32.01 -25.14 -37.51
C ALA A 23 -30.52 -25.18 -37.92
N GLN A 24 -30.21 -25.11 -39.22
CA GLN A 24 -28.81 -25.07 -39.70
C GLN A 24 -28.11 -23.74 -39.38
N ILE A 25 -28.82 -22.60 -39.45
CA ILE A 25 -28.28 -21.29 -39.06
C ILE A 25 -28.03 -21.26 -37.55
N GLN A 26 -29.00 -21.70 -36.74
CA GLN A 26 -28.84 -21.75 -35.28
C GLN A 26 -27.72 -22.70 -34.83
N ALA A 27 -27.57 -23.86 -35.48
CA ALA A 27 -26.48 -24.80 -35.20
C ALA A 27 -25.09 -24.26 -35.62
N ALA A 28 -25.01 -23.46 -36.69
CA ALA A 28 -23.77 -22.81 -37.09
C ALA A 28 -23.37 -21.67 -36.13
N ASP A 29 -24.35 -20.91 -35.62
CA ASP A 29 -24.15 -19.86 -34.62
C ASP A 29 -23.69 -20.44 -33.27
N GLU A 30 -24.25 -21.59 -32.85
CA GLU A 30 -23.78 -22.29 -31.64
C GLU A 30 -22.36 -22.85 -31.81
N ALA A 31 -22.00 -23.34 -33.00
CA ALA A 31 -20.67 -23.87 -33.30
C ALA A 31 -19.59 -22.78 -33.35
N SER A 32 -19.90 -21.58 -33.86
CA SER A 32 -18.96 -20.47 -33.89
C SER A 32 -18.70 -19.89 -32.48
N LEU A 33 -19.74 -19.80 -31.63
CA LEU A 33 -19.58 -19.44 -30.21
C LEU A 33 -18.79 -20.47 -29.41
N ALA A 34 -18.90 -21.76 -29.75
CA ALA A 34 -18.17 -22.84 -29.09
C ALA A 34 -16.66 -22.85 -29.42
N THR A 35 -16.27 -22.17 -30.49
CA THR A 35 -14.87 -22.03 -30.94
C THR A 35 -14.32 -20.62 -30.78
N ALA A 36 -15.11 -19.69 -30.23
CA ALA A 36 -14.74 -18.29 -30.13
C ALA A 36 -13.47 -18.08 -29.27
N PRO A 37 -12.51 -17.25 -29.73
CA PRO A 37 -11.31 -16.90 -28.99
C PRO A 37 -11.63 -16.11 -27.72
N SER A 38 -10.61 -15.95 -26.87
CA SER A 38 -10.75 -15.12 -25.67
C SER A 38 -10.89 -13.65 -26.05
N GLY A 39 -11.81 -12.97 -25.39
CA GLY A 39 -11.98 -11.52 -25.50
C GLY A 39 -12.69 -10.93 -24.29
N LEU A 40 -13.11 -9.67 -24.45
CA LEU A 40 -13.78 -8.85 -23.47
C LEU A 40 -15.19 -9.38 -23.13
N ASN A 41 -15.67 -8.97 -21.97
CA ASN A 41 -17.06 -9.04 -21.55
C ASN A 41 -17.60 -7.62 -21.31
N GLN A 42 -18.84 -7.52 -20.84
CA GLN A 42 -19.51 -6.24 -20.56
C GLN A 42 -19.57 -5.34 -21.80
N LEU A 43 -19.76 -5.93 -22.99
CA LEU A 43 -19.73 -5.20 -24.27
C LEU A 43 -20.85 -4.15 -24.36
N ASP A 44 -21.93 -4.31 -23.60
CA ASP A 44 -23.01 -3.33 -23.44
C ASP A 44 -22.55 -2.01 -22.81
N LYS A 45 -21.46 -2.03 -22.03
CA LYS A 45 -20.83 -0.81 -21.49
C LYS A 45 -19.92 -0.10 -22.49
N LEU A 46 -19.52 -0.77 -23.57
CA LEU A 46 -18.61 -0.23 -24.58
C LEU A 46 -19.33 0.19 -25.86
N PHE A 47 -20.42 -0.50 -26.19
CA PHE A 47 -21.09 -0.36 -27.49
C PHE A 47 -22.59 -0.16 -27.34
N THR A 48 -23.12 0.64 -28.25
CA THR A 48 -24.55 0.78 -28.49
C THR A 48 -24.95 -0.06 -29.70
N LEU A 49 -25.90 -0.96 -29.48
CA LEU A 49 -26.60 -1.67 -30.53
C LEU A 49 -27.97 -0.99 -30.68
N PRO A 50 -28.15 -0.05 -31.64
CA PRO A 50 -29.43 0.63 -31.80
C PRO A 50 -30.52 -0.38 -32.17
N ALA A 51 -31.77 -0.18 -31.75
CA ALA A 51 -32.87 -1.08 -32.16
C ALA A 51 -33.16 -1.00 -33.67
N ALA A 52 -32.96 0.17 -34.26
CA ALA A 52 -33.06 0.42 -35.69
C ALA A 52 -32.07 1.51 -36.10
N PHE A 53 -31.64 1.47 -37.36
CA PHE A 53 -30.77 2.48 -37.93
C PHE A 53 -31.55 3.69 -38.48
N ASN A 54 -30.84 4.74 -38.85
CA ASN A 54 -31.39 5.96 -39.45
C ASN A 54 -32.20 5.70 -40.75
N SER A 55 -31.93 4.58 -41.43
CA SER A 55 -32.67 4.08 -42.59
C SER A 55 -34.04 3.48 -42.25
N GLY A 56 -34.34 3.26 -40.96
CA GLY A 56 -35.56 2.59 -40.48
C GLY A 56 -35.48 1.05 -40.49
N VAL A 57 -34.34 0.48 -40.88
CA VAL A 57 -34.09 -0.97 -40.82
C VAL A 57 -33.80 -1.39 -39.39
N THR A 58 -34.46 -2.47 -38.94
CA THR A 58 -34.19 -3.10 -37.64
C THR A 58 -32.77 -3.67 -37.62
N ASN A 59 -32.06 -3.41 -36.53
CA ASN A 59 -30.73 -3.95 -36.33
C ASN A 59 -30.81 -5.43 -35.95
N SER A 60 -30.13 -6.30 -36.69
CA SER A 60 -30.02 -7.73 -36.36
C SER A 60 -28.96 -8.04 -35.31
N ALA A 61 -28.12 -7.06 -34.95
CA ALA A 61 -27.00 -7.32 -34.06
C ALA A 61 -27.44 -7.64 -32.63
N SER A 62 -26.69 -8.53 -31.98
CA SER A 62 -26.92 -8.91 -30.58
C SER A 62 -25.62 -9.30 -29.89
N ILE A 63 -25.57 -9.15 -28.57
CA ILE A 63 -24.46 -9.61 -27.74
C ILE A 63 -24.81 -11.00 -27.21
N ALA A 64 -23.91 -11.96 -27.38
CA ALA A 64 -24.04 -13.31 -26.86
C ALA A 64 -22.81 -13.68 -26.00
N ASN A 65 -23.03 -14.47 -24.95
CA ASN A 65 -21.93 -15.06 -24.20
C ASN A 65 -21.29 -16.18 -25.04
N VAL A 66 -19.95 -16.21 -25.05
CA VAL A 66 -19.18 -17.28 -25.68
C VAL A 66 -19.34 -18.58 -24.88
N THR A 67 -19.48 -19.70 -25.58
CA THR A 67 -19.67 -21.03 -24.99
C THR A 67 -18.39 -21.87 -24.98
N ASN A 68 -17.31 -21.37 -25.60
CA ASN A 68 -15.98 -21.99 -25.52
C ASN A 68 -15.45 -21.97 -24.07
N ALA A 69 -15.29 -23.16 -23.47
CA ALA A 69 -14.78 -23.30 -22.10
C ALA A 69 -13.35 -22.77 -21.92
N SER A 70 -12.55 -22.69 -22.98
CA SER A 70 -11.19 -22.12 -22.95
C SER A 70 -11.18 -20.59 -22.99
N SER A 71 -12.33 -19.97 -23.25
CA SER A 71 -12.53 -18.52 -23.33
C SER A 71 -13.58 -18.05 -22.32
N PRO A 72 -13.40 -18.29 -21.00
CA PRO A 72 -14.39 -17.90 -19.99
C PRO A 72 -14.53 -16.38 -19.92
N ASN A 73 -15.68 -15.87 -19.50
CA ASN A 73 -15.92 -14.42 -19.36
C ASN A 73 -15.67 -13.66 -20.67
N THR A 74 -16.16 -14.19 -21.78
CA THR A 74 -16.05 -13.56 -23.10
C THR A 74 -17.43 -13.43 -23.73
N GLN A 75 -17.65 -12.32 -24.43
CA GLN A 75 -18.82 -12.07 -25.24
C GLN A 75 -18.42 -11.86 -26.70
N ALA A 76 -19.32 -12.24 -27.59
CA ALA A 76 -19.23 -11.96 -29.01
C ALA A 76 -20.43 -11.11 -29.42
N ILE A 77 -20.24 -10.24 -30.40
CA ILE A 77 -21.32 -9.50 -31.05
C ILE A 77 -21.64 -10.22 -32.35
N GLN A 78 -22.83 -10.83 -32.40
CA GLN A 78 -23.43 -11.31 -33.63
C GLN A 78 -23.86 -10.08 -34.43
N VAL A 79 -23.32 -9.87 -35.62
CA VAL A 79 -23.69 -8.72 -36.48
C VAL A 79 -24.89 -9.12 -37.35
N ILE A 80 -24.73 -10.15 -38.16
CA ILE A 80 -25.75 -10.72 -39.07
C ILE A 80 -25.63 -12.25 -39.09
N ASN A 81 -26.74 -12.96 -39.25
CA ASN A 81 -26.76 -14.44 -39.35
C ASN A 81 -27.79 -14.99 -40.34
N GLY A 82 -28.65 -14.14 -40.89
CA GLY A 82 -29.75 -14.51 -41.77
C GLY A 82 -29.69 -13.79 -43.11
N LYS A 83 -30.73 -14.02 -43.93
CA LYS A 83 -30.92 -13.34 -45.22
C LYS A 83 -31.65 -12.02 -45.01
N LYS A 84 -31.41 -11.03 -45.87
CA LYS A 84 -32.09 -9.72 -45.85
C LYS A 84 -32.00 -9.07 -44.46
N GLN A 85 -30.80 -9.05 -43.89
CA GLN A 85 -30.53 -8.44 -42.60
C GLN A 85 -29.54 -7.30 -42.77
N MET A 86 -29.62 -6.33 -41.85
CA MET A 86 -28.56 -5.37 -41.63
C MET A 86 -28.32 -5.31 -40.13
N GLY A 87 -27.06 -5.37 -39.75
CA GLY A 87 -26.67 -5.41 -38.36
C GLY A 87 -25.41 -4.61 -38.11
N GLY A 88 -25.25 -4.15 -36.88
CA GLY A 88 -24.06 -3.45 -36.47
C GLY A 88 -24.14 -2.83 -35.10
N PHE A 89 -23.02 -2.28 -34.67
CA PHE A 89 -22.85 -1.66 -33.37
C PHE A 89 -21.83 -0.53 -33.46
N TRP A 90 -21.98 0.44 -32.56
CA TRP A 90 -21.10 1.60 -32.49
C TRP A 90 -20.59 1.79 -31.08
N SER A 91 -19.35 2.22 -30.93
CA SER A 91 -18.83 2.64 -29.63
C SER A 91 -19.74 3.73 -29.04
N ASN A 92 -20.08 3.59 -27.75
CA ASN A 92 -20.92 4.57 -27.07
C ASN A 92 -20.13 5.87 -26.79
N ASP A 93 -20.78 6.85 -26.15
CA ASP A 93 -20.15 8.16 -25.87
C ASP A 93 -18.92 8.08 -24.97
N ALA A 94 -18.91 7.10 -24.07
CA ALA A 94 -17.82 6.89 -23.13
C ALA A 94 -16.63 6.17 -23.80
N ASN A 95 -16.88 5.35 -24.82
CA ASN A 95 -15.88 4.56 -25.56
C ASN A 95 -15.52 5.12 -26.95
N ARG A 96 -15.64 6.44 -27.16
CA ARG A 96 -15.18 7.05 -28.43
C ARG A 96 -13.65 7.02 -28.54
N PHE A 97 -13.18 6.83 -29.76
CA PHE A 97 -11.76 6.82 -30.11
C PHE A 97 -11.25 8.25 -30.32
N ASP A 98 -10.16 8.64 -29.66
CA ASP A 98 -9.49 9.94 -29.87
C ASP A 98 -8.43 9.82 -30.96
N ILE A 99 -8.72 10.40 -32.12
CA ILE A 99 -7.83 10.34 -33.29
C ILE A 99 -6.52 11.12 -33.08
N ASN A 100 -6.44 11.97 -32.06
CA ASN A 100 -5.22 12.70 -31.73
C ASN A 100 -4.27 11.92 -30.80
N LYS A 101 -4.64 10.70 -30.41
CA LYS A 101 -3.81 9.81 -29.57
C LYS A 101 -3.59 8.48 -30.27
N ASP A 102 -2.43 7.88 -30.04
CA ASP A 102 -2.18 6.52 -30.52
C ASP A 102 -3.19 5.56 -29.89
N ALA A 103 -3.65 4.61 -30.69
CA ALA A 103 -4.64 3.63 -30.26
C ALA A 103 -4.38 2.27 -30.89
N THR A 104 -4.76 1.21 -30.19
CA THR A 104 -4.76 -0.15 -30.72
C THR A 104 -6.10 -0.80 -30.41
N PHE A 105 -6.68 -1.43 -31.41
CA PHE A 105 -7.87 -2.27 -31.30
C PHE A 105 -7.47 -3.68 -31.72
N LYS A 106 -7.83 -4.66 -30.91
CA LYS A 106 -7.64 -6.08 -31.23
C LYS A 106 -8.99 -6.77 -31.19
N MET A 107 -9.25 -7.58 -32.19
CA MET A 107 -10.52 -8.27 -32.33
C MET A 107 -10.37 -9.54 -33.13
N TRP A 108 -11.36 -10.42 -33.00
CA TRP A 108 -11.49 -11.61 -33.80
C TRP A 108 -12.76 -11.53 -34.62
N LEU A 109 -12.64 -11.84 -35.90
CA LEU A 109 -13.71 -11.79 -36.88
C LEU A 109 -14.08 -13.21 -37.31
N TYR A 110 -15.36 -13.56 -37.21
CA TYR A 110 -15.90 -14.76 -37.84
C TYR A 110 -16.65 -14.32 -39.11
N LEU A 111 -16.20 -14.76 -40.28
CA LEU A 111 -16.69 -14.28 -41.59
C LEU A 111 -17.58 -15.30 -42.32
N GLY A 112 -18.14 -16.27 -41.58
CA GLY A 112 -19.06 -17.27 -42.08
C GLY A 112 -18.37 -18.55 -42.55
N SER A 113 -19.16 -19.45 -43.17
CA SER A 113 -18.73 -20.82 -43.49
C SER A 113 -18.67 -21.17 -44.98
N SER A 114 -18.92 -20.19 -45.85
CA SER A 114 -18.86 -20.36 -47.30
C SER A 114 -17.68 -19.63 -47.91
N THR A 115 -16.78 -20.38 -48.55
CA THR A 115 -15.67 -19.86 -49.37
C THR A 115 -16.11 -19.49 -50.80
N SER A 116 -17.38 -19.77 -51.15
CA SER A 116 -17.95 -19.48 -52.47
C SER A 116 -18.38 -18.03 -52.57
N THR A 117 -17.80 -17.29 -53.53
CA THR A 117 -18.07 -15.87 -53.76
C THR A 117 -19.47 -15.53 -54.27
N SER A 118 -20.27 -16.54 -54.64
CA SER A 118 -21.65 -16.38 -55.10
C SER A 118 -22.70 -17.01 -54.17
N LYS A 119 -22.27 -17.56 -53.03
CA LYS A 119 -23.13 -18.25 -52.06
C LYS A 119 -22.91 -17.84 -50.61
N ALA A 120 -21.74 -17.28 -50.30
CA ALA A 120 -21.56 -16.48 -49.10
C ALA A 120 -22.44 -15.23 -49.15
N GLY A 121 -22.49 -14.44 -48.09
CA GLY A 121 -23.33 -13.26 -48.11
C GLY A 121 -23.26 -12.44 -46.83
N ASP A 122 -23.03 -11.13 -46.88
CA ASP A 122 -22.20 -10.47 -47.91
C ASP A 122 -20.86 -10.03 -47.29
N GLY A 123 -20.82 -9.85 -45.97
CA GLY A 123 -19.61 -9.59 -45.21
C GLY A 123 -19.87 -8.55 -44.13
N MET A 124 -18.79 -8.00 -43.59
CA MET A 124 -18.86 -6.89 -42.65
C MET A 124 -17.70 -5.93 -42.87
N ALA A 125 -17.82 -4.73 -42.33
CA ALA A 125 -16.77 -3.74 -42.37
C ALA A 125 -16.54 -3.15 -40.98
N PHE A 126 -15.27 -2.97 -40.62
CA PHE A 126 -14.85 -2.10 -39.53
C PHE A 126 -14.97 -0.65 -40.00
N VAL A 127 -15.56 0.22 -39.20
CA VAL A 127 -15.82 1.60 -39.59
C VAL A 127 -15.37 2.56 -38.50
N LEU A 128 -14.64 3.60 -38.89
CA LEU A 128 -14.47 4.84 -38.12
C LEU A 128 -15.44 5.87 -38.68
N GLN A 129 -16.28 6.48 -37.84
CA GLN A 129 -17.27 7.45 -38.31
C GLN A 129 -17.54 8.59 -37.33
N ASN A 130 -17.94 9.72 -37.92
CA ASN A 130 -18.53 10.86 -37.25
C ASN A 130 -19.75 11.36 -38.04
N ASP A 131 -20.58 10.42 -38.46
CA ASP A 131 -21.86 10.64 -39.12
C ASP A 131 -22.82 11.37 -38.14
N PRO A 132 -23.57 12.38 -38.60
CA PRO A 132 -24.54 13.09 -37.77
C PRO A 132 -25.61 12.21 -37.10
N ASN A 133 -25.87 11.01 -37.63
CA ASN A 133 -26.82 10.03 -37.08
C ASN A 133 -26.23 9.24 -35.89
N GLY A 134 -24.97 9.47 -35.52
CA GLY A 134 -24.34 8.92 -34.32
C GLY A 134 -24.37 7.38 -34.28
N THR A 135 -24.92 6.80 -33.22
CA THR A 135 -25.03 5.35 -33.04
C THR A 135 -26.12 4.70 -33.91
N THR A 136 -26.83 5.46 -34.74
CA THR A 136 -27.81 4.91 -35.69
C THR A 136 -27.32 4.99 -37.14
N ALA A 137 -26.09 5.41 -37.38
CA ALA A 137 -25.51 5.54 -38.70
C ALA A 137 -25.50 4.19 -39.46
N SER A 138 -25.93 4.23 -40.72
CA SER A 138 -25.94 3.10 -41.66
C SER A 138 -26.08 3.61 -43.11
N ALA A 139 -25.82 2.73 -44.08
CA ALA A 139 -26.28 2.93 -45.45
C ALA A 139 -27.81 3.09 -45.52
N LYS A 140 -28.30 3.97 -46.39
CA LYS A 140 -29.72 4.34 -46.51
C LYS A 140 -30.53 3.32 -47.33
N VAL A 141 -30.46 2.05 -46.95
CA VAL A 141 -31.23 0.96 -47.55
C VAL A 141 -32.69 0.96 -47.07
N SER A 142 -33.60 0.30 -47.80
CA SER A 142 -34.99 0.13 -47.37
C SER A 142 -35.18 -1.20 -46.64
N SER A 143 -36.03 -1.23 -45.61
CA SER A 143 -36.42 -2.48 -44.93
C SER A 143 -37.09 -3.51 -45.86
N SER A 144 -37.68 -3.06 -46.96
CA SER A 144 -38.27 -3.92 -47.99
C SER A 144 -37.25 -4.45 -49.02
N SER A 145 -36.05 -3.88 -49.06
CA SER A 145 -35.01 -4.15 -50.04
C SER A 145 -33.64 -3.81 -49.48
N ILE A 146 -33.12 -4.68 -48.60
CA ILE A 146 -31.74 -4.60 -48.12
C ILE A 146 -30.79 -5.04 -49.25
N ILE A 147 -29.84 -4.17 -49.55
CA ILE A 147 -28.84 -4.37 -50.60
C ILE A 147 -27.55 -4.84 -49.93
N GLY A 148 -27.29 -6.14 -50.08
CA GLY A 148 -26.17 -6.86 -49.49
C GLY A 148 -24.81 -6.24 -49.76
N GLU A 149 -24.57 -5.88 -51.02
CA GLU A 149 -23.38 -5.19 -51.53
C GLU A 149 -22.92 -4.01 -50.66
N THR A 150 -23.85 -3.31 -50.00
CA THR A 150 -23.48 -2.14 -49.20
C THR A 150 -22.71 -2.48 -47.92
N LEU A 151 -22.79 -3.73 -47.44
CA LEU A 151 -22.36 -4.15 -46.11
C LEU A 151 -22.93 -3.29 -44.97
N GLY A 152 -24.01 -2.54 -45.23
CA GLY A 152 -24.57 -1.54 -44.31
C GLY A 152 -23.74 -0.25 -44.19
N VAL A 153 -22.71 -0.07 -45.01
CA VAL A 153 -21.72 1.02 -44.95
C VAL A 153 -21.72 1.89 -46.20
N TRP A 154 -21.62 1.26 -47.37
CA TRP A 154 -21.38 1.91 -48.65
C TRP A 154 -22.66 2.47 -49.29
N GLY A 155 -22.51 3.16 -50.41
CA GLY A 155 -23.62 3.78 -51.15
C GLY A 155 -24.64 2.77 -51.65
N VAL A 156 -25.87 3.24 -51.90
CA VAL A 156 -27.03 2.37 -52.18
C VAL A 156 -27.49 2.53 -53.63
N ASP A 157 -27.13 1.59 -54.50
CA ASP A 157 -27.50 1.64 -55.93
C ASP A 157 -28.89 1.04 -56.20
N THR A 158 -29.90 1.91 -56.20
CA THR A 158 -31.30 1.54 -56.45
C THR A 158 -31.96 2.36 -57.56
N ASN A 159 -31.20 3.23 -58.22
CA ASN A 159 -31.73 4.17 -59.22
C ASN A 159 -30.87 4.15 -60.50
N ASN A 160 -31.34 3.42 -61.50
CA ASN A 160 -30.66 3.27 -62.79
C ASN A 160 -30.63 4.54 -63.67
N LYS A 161 -31.09 5.68 -63.16
CA LYS A 161 -30.98 7.00 -63.80
C LYS A 161 -30.01 7.93 -63.09
N LEU A 162 -29.56 7.58 -61.88
CA LEU A 162 -28.67 8.41 -61.08
C LEU A 162 -27.28 8.44 -61.72
N GLN A 163 -26.74 9.64 -61.89
CA GLN A 163 -25.41 9.86 -62.47
C GLN A 163 -24.47 10.62 -61.53
N ASP A 164 -25.05 11.29 -60.55
CA ASP A 164 -24.33 12.18 -59.65
C ASP A 164 -23.72 11.35 -58.52
N GLY A 165 -22.39 11.34 -58.46
CA GLY A 165 -21.64 10.59 -57.45
C GLY A 165 -21.75 11.20 -56.04
N ASP A 166 -21.98 12.51 -55.92
CA ASP A 166 -22.19 13.16 -54.62
C ASP A 166 -23.56 12.80 -54.05
N GLU A 167 -24.61 12.82 -54.88
CA GLU A 167 -25.93 12.33 -54.48
C GLU A 167 -25.91 10.83 -54.13
N PHE A 168 -25.12 10.04 -54.84
CA PHE A 168 -24.91 8.63 -54.51
C PHE A 168 -24.21 8.47 -53.15
N ALA A 169 -23.09 9.14 -52.93
CA ALA A 169 -22.29 9.03 -51.70
C ALA A 169 -23.06 9.49 -50.44
N LYS A 170 -24.02 10.41 -50.56
CA LYS A 170 -24.93 10.80 -49.46
C LYS A 170 -25.78 9.65 -48.92
N THR A 171 -25.85 8.52 -49.62
CA THR A 171 -26.59 7.32 -49.18
C THR A 171 -25.76 6.37 -48.32
N ALA A 172 -24.44 6.53 -48.27
CA ALA A 172 -23.53 5.77 -47.41
C ALA A 172 -23.49 6.32 -45.98
N ILE A 173 -22.67 5.72 -45.11
CA ILE A 173 -22.29 6.34 -43.83
C ILE A 173 -21.40 7.56 -44.10
N GLN A 174 -21.80 8.72 -43.59
CA GLN A 174 -21.08 9.99 -43.82
C GLN A 174 -19.89 10.13 -42.87
N ASN A 175 -18.95 11.00 -43.24
CA ASN A 175 -17.79 11.37 -42.42
C ASN A 175 -17.01 10.16 -41.88
N SER A 176 -16.68 9.22 -42.75
CA SER A 176 -16.27 7.88 -42.34
C SER A 176 -15.13 7.32 -43.20
N TRP A 177 -14.45 6.33 -42.64
CA TRP A 177 -13.51 5.44 -43.32
C TRP A 177 -13.85 4.01 -42.91
N ALA A 178 -13.74 3.08 -43.85
CA ALA A 178 -14.07 1.68 -43.62
C ALA A 178 -12.98 0.73 -44.14
N LEU A 179 -12.82 -0.38 -43.44
CA LEU A 179 -12.08 -1.57 -43.85
C LEU A 179 -13.10 -2.70 -44.00
N GLU A 180 -13.33 -3.14 -45.23
CA GLU A 180 -14.32 -4.17 -45.54
C GLU A 180 -13.71 -5.57 -45.60
N PHE A 181 -14.53 -6.55 -45.26
CA PHE A 181 -14.26 -7.98 -45.36
C PHE A 181 -15.37 -8.59 -46.19
N ASP A 182 -15.24 -8.49 -47.51
CA ASP A 182 -16.26 -8.87 -48.47
C ASP A 182 -16.15 -10.36 -48.82
N THR A 183 -17.24 -11.07 -48.56
CA THR A 183 -17.36 -12.51 -48.80
C THR A 183 -18.14 -12.85 -50.07
N TYR A 184 -18.81 -11.89 -50.70
CA TYR A 184 -19.70 -12.08 -51.85
C TYR A 184 -19.39 -11.08 -52.98
N THR A 185 -19.01 -11.59 -54.15
CA THR A 185 -18.59 -10.72 -55.26
C THR A 185 -19.77 -10.21 -56.09
N ASN A 186 -20.10 -8.93 -55.97
CA ASN A 186 -21.10 -8.18 -56.72
C ASN A 186 -20.55 -7.68 -58.08
N THR A 187 -20.73 -8.47 -59.16
CA THR A 187 -20.04 -8.24 -60.46
C THR A 187 -20.98 -8.04 -61.67
N SER A 188 -22.28 -7.90 -61.43
CA SER A 188 -23.33 -7.80 -62.44
C SER A 188 -23.43 -6.40 -63.06
N THR A 189 -22.80 -6.20 -64.23
CA THR A 189 -22.83 -4.92 -64.98
C THR A 189 -23.84 -4.89 -66.14
N GLY A 190 -24.77 -5.85 -66.17
CA GLY A 190 -25.74 -6.01 -67.26
C GLY A 190 -26.81 -4.91 -67.28
N TYR A 191 -27.44 -4.68 -68.44
CA TYR A 191 -28.52 -3.70 -68.57
C TYR A 191 -29.71 -3.97 -67.66
N SER A 192 -30.02 -5.24 -67.38
CA SER A 192 -31.07 -5.64 -66.44
C SER A 192 -30.73 -5.36 -64.99
N ASP A 193 -29.44 -5.22 -64.66
CA ASP A 193 -28.92 -5.22 -63.29
C ASP A 193 -28.44 -3.84 -62.85
N ALA A 194 -28.22 -2.94 -63.81
CA ALA A 194 -27.94 -1.54 -63.53
C ALA A 194 -29.00 -0.92 -62.60
N GLY A 195 -28.55 -0.34 -61.49
CA GLY A 195 -29.39 0.24 -60.45
C GLY A 195 -30.02 -0.76 -59.48
N LYS A 196 -29.43 -1.96 -59.30
CA LYS A 196 -29.89 -2.96 -58.31
C LYS A 196 -28.90 -3.23 -57.16
N GLY A 197 -27.73 -2.63 -57.18
CA GLY A 197 -26.69 -2.83 -56.17
C GLY A 197 -26.09 -4.23 -56.23
N ASP A 198 -25.41 -4.53 -57.34
CA ASP A 198 -24.74 -5.82 -57.58
C ASP A 198 -23.52 -5.66 -58.52
N ALA A 199 -22.81 -4.53 -58.48
CA ALA A 199 -21.70 -4.19 -59.37
C ALA A 199 -20.43 -3.59 -58.70
N PHE A 200 -20.39 -3.39 -57.39
CA PHE A 200 -19.24 -2.78 -56.69
C PHE A 200 -17.92 -3.46 -57.00
N ASP A 201 -17.94 -4.79 -57.12
CA ASP A 201 -16.77 -5.65 -57.32
C ASP A 201 -16.43 -5.87 -58.77
N ASN A 202 -16.91 -5.05 -59.70
CA ASN A 202 -16.64 -5.23 -61.12
C ASN A 202 -15.13 -5.42 -61.40
N GLY A 203 -14.76 -6.63 -61.84
CA GLY A 203 -13.37 -7.04 -62.10
C GLY A 203 -12.71 -7.87 -60.98
N ILE A 204 -13.32 -7.97 -59.80
CA ILE A 204 -12.87 -8.76 -58.66
C ILE A 204 -13.67 -10.08 -58.62
N LYS A 205 -12.95 -11.21 -58.60
CA LYS A 205 -13.55 -12.57 -58.70
C LYS A 205 -13.41 -13.40 -57.44
N LYS A 206 -12.89 -12.81 -56.36
CA LYS A 206 -12.58 -13.49 -55.10
C LYS A 206 -13.14 -12.68 -53.93
N GLN A 207 -13.36 -13.35 -52.80
CA GLN A 207 -13.52 -12.69 -51.52
C GLN A 207 -12.33 -11.77 -51.29
N HIS A 208 -12.56 -10.63 -50.67
CA HIS A 208 -11.54 -9.60 -50.64
C HIS A 208 -11.67 -8.68 -49.42
N ILE A 209 -10.57 -7.99 -49.16
CA ILE A 209 -10.48 -6.94 -48.15
C ILE A 209 -10.05 -5.68 -48.89
N ALA A 210 -10.71 -4.57 -48.60
CA ALA A 210 -10.29 -3.28 -49.10
C ALA A 210 -10.71 -2.16 -48.15
N THR A 211 -10.21 -0.96 -48.43
CA THR A 211 -10.48 0.24 -47.64
C THR A 211 -11.12 1.31 -48.51
N GLY A 212 -11.72 2.31 -47.87
CA GLY A 212 -12.28 3.46 -48.57
C GLY A 212 -13.00 4.46 -47.69
N TYR A 213 -13.55 5.48 -48.32
CA TYR A 213 -14.30 6.57 -47.68
C TYR A 213 -15.77 6.52 -48.12
N PRO A 214 -16.66 5.86 -47.35
CA PRO A 214 -18.03 5.60 -47.78
C PRO A 214 -18.81 6.86 -48.19
N GLY A 215 -18.66 7.95 -47.46
CA GLY A 215 -19.31 9.23 -47.76
C GLY A 215 -18.66 10.07 -48.87
N SER A 216 -17.60 9.59 -49.54
CA SER A 216 -16.90 10.36 -50.58
C SER A 216 -17.33 9.92 -51.98
N ALA A 217 -17.71 10.86 -52.85
CA ALA A 217 -18.06 10.55 -54.24
C ALA A 217 -16.92 9.87 -55.02
N SER A 218 -15.66 10.19 -54.68
CA SER A 218 -14.48 9.55 -55.29
C SER A 218 -14.36 8.05 -55.03
N GLN A 219 -15.09 7.53 -54.03
CA GLN A 219 -15.15 6.11 -53.73
C GLN A 219 -15.89 5.32 -54.82
N TYR A 220 -16.70 6.00 -55.65
CA TYR A 220 -17.61 5.37 -56.59
C TYR A 220 -17.36 5.82 -58.02
N ILE A 221 -17.49 4.89 -58.95
CA ILE A 221 -17.35 5.13 -60.39
C ILE A 221 -18.72 4.94 -61.02
N ASN A 222 -19.27 6.02 -61.58
CA ASN A 222 -20.50 5.97 -62.36
C ASN A 222 -20.23 5.34 -63.74
N ASN A 223 -20.93 4.25 -64.03
CA ASN A 223 -20.87 3.54 -65.29
C ASN A 223 -22.23 3.57 -66.00
N SER A 224 -22.22 3.36 -67.31
CA SER A 224 -23.46 3.27 -68.10
C SER A 224 -23.46 2.07 -69.03
N VAL A 225 -24.64 1.50 -69.22
CA VAL A 225 -24.88 0.37 -70.12
C VAL A 225 -26.08 0.69 -71.02
N LYS A 226 -25.95 0.35 -72.30
CA LYS A 226 -26.98 0.60 -73.31
C LYS A 226 -27.56 -0.72 -73.80
N SER A 227 -28.88 -0.76 -73.94
CA SER A 227 -29.60 -1.85 -74.60
C SER A 227 -30.66 -1.27 -75.52
N LEU A 228 -30.99 -2.01 -76.57
CA LEU A 228 -32.22 -1.77 -77.32
C LEU A 228 -33.42 -2.04 -76.41
N ASP A 229 -34.45 -1.23 -76.55
CA ASP A 229 -35.76 -1.47 -75.95
C ASP A 229 -36.44 -2.71 -76.55
N ILE A 230 -37.58 -3.12 -75.99
CA ILE A 230 -38.33 -4.30 -76.45
C ILE A 230 -38.78 -4.22 -77.92
N THR A 231 -38.74 -3.03 -78.53
CA THR A 231 -39.08 -2.80 -79.94
C THR A 231 -37.87 -2.93 -80.87
N GLY A 232 -36.64 -2.97 -80.34
CA GLY A 232 -35.41 -3.08 -81.12
C GLY A 232 -35.00 -1.78 -81.82
N ILE A 233 -35.64 -0.65 -81.47
CA ILE A 233 -35.56 0.60 -82.24
C ILE A 233 -34.99 1.74 -81.40
N ILE A 234 -35.18 1.74 -80.07
CA ILE A 234 -34.75 2.83 -79.19
C ILE A 234 -33.64 2.34 -78.26
N TRP A 235 -32.49 3.02 -78.30
CA TRP A 235 -31.42 2.81 -77.33
C TRP A 235 -31.80 3.47 -76.00
N SER A 236 -31.90 2.66 -74.95
CA SER A 236 -32.04 3.16 -73.59
C SER A 236 -30.72 2.99 -72.82
N THR A 237 -30.37 3.99 -72.02
CA THR A 237 -29.16 4.00 -71.20
C THR A 237 -29.57 3.88 -69.74
N ARG A 238 -28.91 2.97 -69.02
CA ARG A 238 -29.03 2.84 -67.57
C ARG A 238 -27.66 3.04 -66.92
N TYR A 239 -27.68 3.55 -65.71
CA TYR A 239 -26.49 3.84 -64.91
C TYR A 239 -26.41 2.89 -63.73
N PHE A 240 -25.18 2.62 -63.29
CA PHE A 240 -24.86 1.85 -62.11
C PHE A 240 -23.52 2.31 -61.55
N PHE A 241 -23.27 2.02 -60.28
CA PHE A 241 -22.04 2.40 -59.62
C PHE A 241 -21.16 1.18 -59.35
N THR A 242 -19.85 1.35 -59.51
CA THR A 242 -18.83 0.40 -59.03
C THR A 242 -17.97 1.08 -57.97
N GLN A 243 -17.20 0.32 -57.21
CA GLN A 243 -16.38 0.86 -56.11
C GLN A 243 -14.89 0.91 -56.46
N THR A 244 -14.21 1.97 -56.02
CA THR A 244 -12.75 2.07 -56.03
C THR A 244 -12.20 1.39 -54.77
N HIS A 245 -11.76 0.14 -54.91
CA HIS A 245 -11.18 -0.61 -53.80
C HIS A 245 -9.74 -0.17 -53.51
N HIS A 246 -9.52 0.52 -52.39
CA HIS A 246 -8.17 0.88 -51.95
C HIS A 246 -7.53 -0.28 -51.16
N ASN A 247 -6.22 -0.46 -51.28
CA ASN A 247 -5.47 -1.52 -50.59
C ASN A 247 -6.07 -2.93 -50.77
N LEU A 248 -6.58 -3.23 -51.97
CA LEU A 248 -7.27 -4.49 -52.29
C LEU A 248 -6.40 -5.73 -52.03
N VAL A 249 -6.92 -6.64 -51.22
CA VAL A 249 -6.34 -7.97 -50.93
C VAL A 249 -7.32 -9.06 -51.35
N THR A 250 -6.88 -9.97 -52.23
CA THR A 250 -7.70 -11.09 -52.78
C THR A 250 -7.07 -12.46 -52.57
N THR A 251 -6.00 -12.53 -51.76
CA THR A 251 -5.22 -13.75 -51.52
C THR A 251 -5.72 -14.56 -50.33
N MET A 252 -6.61 -13.99 -49.52
CA MET A 252 -7.16 -14.62 -48.31
C MET A 252 -8.47 -15.34 -48.61
N THR A 253 -8.79 -16.33 -47.77
CA THR A 253 -10.13 -16.95 -47.73
C THR A 253 -10.80 -16.46 -46.45
N LEU A 254 -11.98 -15.86 -46.57
CA LEU A 254 -12.64 -15.19 -45.45
C LEU A 254 -13.72 -16.06 -44.81
N GLY A 255 -14.64 -16.60 -45.61
CA GLY A 255 -15.74 -17.44 -45.13
C GLY A 255 -15.34 -18.89 -44.90
N ASP A 256 -14.24 -19.17 -44.19
CA ASP A 256 -13.65 -20.51 -44.06
C ASP A 256 -14.04 -21.25 -42.76
N SER A 257 -15.04 -20.74 -42.03
CA SER A 257 -15.51 -21.25 -40.73
C SER A 257 -14.50 -21.10 -39.58
N LYS A 258 -13.54 -20.18 -39.69
CA LYS A 258 -12.60 -19.85 -38.61
C LYS A 258 -12.76 -18.41 -38.11
N TRP A 259 -12.15 -18.18 -36.96
CA TRP A 259 -11.93 -16.86 -36.39
C TRP A 259 -10.60 -16.31 -36.89
N HIS A 260 -10.64 -15.11 -37.48
CA HIS A 260 -9.47 -14.40 -37.96
C HIS A 260 -9.14 -13.24 -37.03
N HIS A 261 -7.88 -13.13 -36.62
CA HIS A 261 -7.45 -12.01 -35.79
C HIS A 261 -7.32 -10.73 -36.62
N LEU A 262 -7.72 -9.60 -36.06
CA LEU A 262 -7.56 -8.28 -36.63
C LEU A 262 -6.96 -7.34 -35.58
N VAL A 263 -5.80 -6.78 -35.91
CA VAL A 263 -5.16 -5.71 -35.13
C VAL A 263 -5.23 -4.43 -35.93
N MET A 264 -5.88 -3.40 -35.39
CA MET A 264 -5.89 -2.04 -35.92
C MET A 264 -4.99 -1.18 -35.05
N ASN A 265 -3.93 -0.60 -35.61
CA ASN A 265 -3.01 0.29 -34.92
C ASN A 265 -3.04 1.68 -35.56
N TRP A 266 -3.52 2.66 -34.80
CA TRP A 266 -3.54 4.05 -35.21
C TRP A 266 -2.33 4.80 -34.64
N ASN A 267 -1.58 5.44 -35.52
CA ASN A 267 -0.52 6.38 -35.15
C ASN A 267 -1.00 7.82 -35.42
N ALA A 268 -1.23 8.58 -34.35
CA ALA A 268 -1.82 9.91 -34.45
C ALA A 268 -0.89 10.93 -35.11
N ALA A 269 0.43 10.82 -34.86
CA ALA A 269 1.41 11.75 -35.39
C ALA A 269 1.52 11.68 -36.92
N SER A 270 1.56 10.46 -37.48
CA SER A 270 1.63 10.24 -38.93
C SER A 270 0.27 10.12 -39.61
N LYS A 271 -0.82 10.11 -38.84
CA LYS A 271 -2.19 9.85 -39.30
C LYS A 271 -2.34 8.52 -40.05
N THR A 272 -1.58 7.51 -39.63
CA THR A 272 -1.51 6.22 -40.31
C THR A 272 -2.32 5.18 -39.56
N MET A 273 -3.23 4.50 -40.25
CA MET A 273 -3.85 3.27 -39.79
C MET A 273 -3.09 2.08 -40.36
N THR A 274 -2.53 1.24 -39.47
CA THR A 274 -1.93 -0.04 -39.84
C THR A 274 -2.86 -1.15 -39.39
N TYR A 275 -3.26 -2.03 -40.29
CA TYR A 275 -4.06 -3.20 -39.95
C TYR A 275 -3.33 -4.49 -40.28
N THR A 276 -3.36 -5.42 -39.33
CA THR A 276 -2.82 -6.77 -39.49
C THR A 276 -3.97 -7.75 -39.38
N PHE A 277 -4.08 -8.64 -40.37
CA PHE A 277 -5.16 -9.61 -40.45
C PHE A 277 -4.58 -11.03 -40.48
N ASP A 278 -5.19 -11.92 -39.69
CA ASP A 278 -4.92 -13.35 -39.60
C ASP A 278 -3.48 -13.68 -39.19
N ASP A 279 -2.87 -12.92 -38.28
CA ASP A 279 -1.50 -13.12 -37.79
C ASP A 279 -1.37 -14.24 -36.75
N VAL A 280 -2.40 -14.46 -35.93
CA VAL A 280 -2.43 -15.49 -34.89
C VAL A 280 -3.69 -16.35 -34.93
N ASN A 281 -3.56 -17.60 -34.48
CA ASN A 281 -4.66 -18.53 -34.23
C ASN A 281 -5.30 -18.25 -32.86
N PRO A 282 -6.54 -18.73 -32.61
CA PRO A 282 -7.23 -18.54 -31.32
C PRO A 282 -6.45 -18.98 -30.06
N ASP A 283 -5.47 -19.88 -30.21
CA ASP A 283 -4.58 -20.34 -29.13
C ASP A 283 -3.34 -19.45 -28.91
N GLY A 284 -3.21 -18.36 -29.68
CA GLY A 284 -2.10 -17.41 -29.65
C GLY A 284 -0.89 -17.81 -30.50
N SER A 285 -0.90 -18.98 -31.14
CA SER A 285 0.18 -19.38 -32.05
C SER A 285 0.13 -18.57 -33.35
N ALA A 286 1.29 -18.26 -33.95
CA ALA A 286 1.32 -17.56 -35.23
C ALA A 286 0.72 -18.42 -36.36
N THR A 287 -0.07 -17.82 -37.25
CA THR A 287 -0.63 -18.53 -38.41
C THR A 287 0.41 -18.78 -39.50
N GLY A 288 1.40 -17.88 -39.62
CA GLY A 288 2.36 -17.84 -40.73
C GLY A 288 1.75 -17.40 -42.07
N GLY A 289 0.46 -17.04 -42.11
CA GLY A 289 -0.30 -16.72 -43.33
C GLY A 289 -0.98 -15.35 -43.34
N GLY A 290 -0.90 -14.59 -42.24
CA GLY A 290 -1.46 -13.25 -42.14
C GLY A 290 -0.72 -12.20 -42.98
N PHE A 291 -1.32 -11.01 -43.08
CA PHE A 291 -0.72 -9.88 -43.78
C PHE A 291 -0.90 -8.58 -42.98
N THR A 292 -0.05 -7.59 -43.27
CA THR A 292 -0.12 -6.25 -42.70
C THR A 292 -0.16 -5.22 -43.81
N GLN A 293 -1.04 -4.22 -43.67
CA GLN A 293 -1.15 -3.06 -44.56
C GLN A 293 -1.17 -1.78 -43.74
N SER A 294 -0.71 -0.68 -44.34
CA SER A 294 -0.73 0.65 -43.73
C SER A 294 -1.28 1.68 -44.71
N GLU A 295 -2.12 2.57 -44.22
CA GLU A 295 -2.73 3.65 -45.00
C GLU A 295 -2.70 4.96 -44.21
N VAL A 296 -2.25 6.05 -44.85
CA VAL A 296 -2.39 7.40 -44.29
C VAL A 296 -3.82 7.86 -44.51
N LEU A 297 -4.55 8.11 -43.42
CA LEU A 297 -5.94 8.53 -43.49
C LEU A 297 -6.03 10.06 -43.64
N ASP A 298 -6.83 10.51 -44.60
CA ASP A 298 -7.28 11.90 -44.68
C ASP A 298 -8.29 12.20 -43.57
N THR A 299 -7.77 12.69 -42.44
CA THR A 299 -8.59 13.02 -41.27
C THR A 299 -9.59 14.15 -41.53
N SER A 300 -9.44 14.94 -42.59
CA SER A 300 -10.40 15.99 -42.93
C SER A 300 -11.76 15.42 -43.37
N LYS A 301 -11.77 14.17 -43.85
CA LYS A 301 -12.99 13.44 -44.23
C LYS A 301 -13.87 13.08 -43.05
N PHE A 302 -13.35 13.08 -41.83
CA PHE A 302 -14.12 12.75 -40.63
C PHE A 302 -14.92 13.93 -40.07
N ASN A 303 -14.60 15.17 -40.45
CA ASN A 303 -15.30 16.35 -39.95
C ASN A 303 -15.49 16.38 -38.42
N SER A 304 -14.48 15.90 -37.66
CA SER A 304 -14.49 15.86 -36.20
C SER A 304 -13.93 17.17 -35.64
N SER A 305 -14.69 17.83 -34.76
CA SER A 305 -14.31 19.09 -34.12
C SER A 305 -13.59 18.89 -32.79
N ASP A 306 -13.81 17.77 -32.12
CA ASP A 306 -13.24 17.40 -30.82
C ASP A 306 -12.18 16.28 -30.92
N GLY A 307 -11.94 15.77 -32.13
CA GLY A 307 -11.01 14.67 -32.39
C GLY A 307 -11.56 13.29 -32.03
N LEU A 308 -12.78 13.20 -31.52
CA LEU A 308 -13.36 11.96 -31.08
C LEU A 308 -14.21 11.35 -32.21
N MET A 309 -14.06 10.03 -32.38
CA MET A 309 -14.65 9.24 -33.44
C MET A 309 -15.41 8.06 -32.84
N ARG A 310 -16.52 7.67 -33.47
CA ARG A 310 -17.10 6.36 -33.19
C ARG A 310 -16.41 5.31 -34.02
N TRP A 311 -16.34 4.10 -33.47
CA TRP A 311 -15.85 2.94 -34.17
C TRP A 311 -16.80 1.76 -33.97
N GLY A 312 -16.79 0.80 -34.88
CA GLY A 312 -17.68 -0.36 -34.79
C GLY A 312 -17.68 -1.19 -36.05
N PHE A 313 -18.65 -2.10 -36.13
CA PHE A 313 -18.87 -2.92 -37.32
C PHE A 313 -20.28 -2.79 -37.83
N MET A 314 -20.41 -2.88 -39.15
CA MET A 314 -21.67 -3.03 -39.87
C MET A 314 -21.56 -4.22 -40.82
N GLY A 315 -22.68 -4.91 -41.04
CA GLY A 315 -22.81 -5.96 -42.03
C GLY A 315 -24.21 -5.96 -42.62
N ALA A 316 -24.34 -6.43 -43.85
CA ALA A 316 -25.63 -6.61 -44.51
C ALA A 316 -25.66 -7.92 -45.29
N THR A 317 -26.86 -8.45 -45.48
CA THR A 317 -27.09 -9.62 -46.32
C THR A 317 -28.24 -9.40 -47.30
N GLY A 318 -28.08 -9.87 -48.53
CA GLY A 318 -29.12 -9.92 -49.54
C GLY A 318 -29.90 -11.24 -49.53
N SER A 319 -29.93 -11.92 -50.68
CA SER A 319 -30.63 -13.21 -50.83
C SER A 319 -29.83 -14.41 -50.30
N ASN A 320 -28.54 -14.22 -50.09
CA ASN A 320 -27.66 -15.16 -49.39
C ASN A 320 -27.54 -14.76 -47.91
N SER A 321 -26.98 -15.64 -47.10
CA SER A 321 -26.76 -15.41 -45.68
C SER A 321 -25.33 -15.80 -45.34
N GLY A 322 -24.76 -15.10 -44.37
CA GLY A 322 -23.47 -15.37 -43.79
C GLY A 322 -23.52 -14.96 -42.33
N ASN A 323 -23.02 -15.84 -41.47
CA ASN A 323 -22.86 -15.51 -40.07
C ASN A 323 -21.60 -14.65 -39.91
N ASN A 324 -21.78 -13.41 -39.44
CA ASN A 324 -20.69 -12.51 -39.10
C ASN A 324 -20.71 -12.14 -37.61
N MET A 325 -19.59 -12.41 -36.93
CA MET A 325 -19.43 -12.13 -35.50
C MET A 325 -18.12 -11.45 -35.19
N VAL A 326 -18.10 -10.68 -34.11
CA VAL A 326 -16.91 -9.99 -33.62
C VAL A 326 -16.71 -10.32 -32.13
N VAL A 327 -15.52 -10.78 -31.77
CA VAL A 327 -15.04 -10.77 -30.38
C VAL A 327 -14.05 -9.62 -30.24
N ILE A 328 -14.31 -8.70 -29.33
CA ILE A 328 -13.35 -7.63 -29.01
C ILE A 328 -12.32 -8.22 -28.05
N GLU A 329 -11.05 -8.20 -28.38
CA GLU A 329 -9.97 -8.66 -27.51
C GLU A 329 -9.45 -7.52 -26.64
N SER A 330 -9.24 -6.35 -27.23
CA SER A 330 -8.74 -5.16 -26.53
C SER A 330 -9.18 -3.88 -27.23
N ALA A 331 -9.42 -2.84 -26.44
CA ALA A 331 -9.67 -1.48 -26.89
C ALA A 331 -8.96 -0.49 -25.95
N PRO A 332 -8.81 0.79 -26.33
CA PRO A 332 -8.21 1.80 -25.47
C PRO A 332 -9.02 2.09 -24.19
N ASN A 333 -8.34 2.48 -23.11
CA ASN A 333 -8.94 3.05 -21.87
C ASN A 333 -9.97 2.17 -21.12
N LEU A 334 -9.81 0.85 -21.13
CA LEU A 334 -10.80 -0.08 -20.56
C LEU A 334 -10.92 0.00 -19.03
N VAL A 335 -9.81 -0.04 -18.30
CA VAL A 335 -9.75 0.00 -16.82
C VAL A 335 -8.48 0.72 -16.41
N ASP A 336 -8.56 1.49 -15.32
CA ASP A 336 -7.45 2.12 -14.64
C ASP A 336 -7.64 1.97 -13.12
N ALA A 337 -6.73 1.24 -12.49
CA ALA A 337 -6.75 0.93 -11.08
C ALA A 337 -5.34 0.87 -10.49
N SER A 338 -5.25 0.94 -9.17
CA SER A 338 -3.97 0.90 -8.45
C SER A 338 -4.03 -0.03 -7.26
N ALA A 339 -2.87 -0.57 -6.88
CA ALA A 339 -2.69 -1.38 -5.68
C ALA A 339 -1.66 -0.73 -4.73
N ALA A 340 -1.92 -0.83 -3.44
CA ALA A 340 -0.99 -0.46 -2.38
C ALA A 340 -1.05 -1.51 -1.26
N VAL A 341 0.06 -1.71 -0.55
CA VAL A 341 0.08 -2.59 0.62
C VAL A 341 0.51 -1.82 1.86
N LYS A 342 -0.18 -2.07 2.97
CA LYS A 342 0.21 -1.62 4.31
C LYS A 342 0.48 -2.83 5.19
N VAL A 343 1.63 -2.85 5.86
CA VAL A 343 1.98 -3.90 6.84
C VAL A 343 1.96 -3.31 8.24
N THR A 344 1.32 -3.99 9.19
CA THR A 344 1.11 -3.48 10.56
C THR A 344 1.48 -4.54 11.59
N ASP A 345 2.31 -4.18 12.57
CA ASP A 345 2.46 -4.92 13.83
C ASP A 345 1.19 -4.69 14.65
N LYS A 346 0.34 -5.71 14.74
CA LYS A 346 -0.93 -5.65 15.46
C LYS A 346 -0.76 -5.76 16.97
N THR A 347 0.36 -6.32 17.43
CA THR A 347 0.67 -6.38 18.87
C THR A 347 1.02 -4.99 19.40
N LYS A 348 1.82 -4.22 18.67
CA LYS A 348 2.23 -2.85 19.06
C LYS A 348 1.43 -1.73 18.41
N ASN A 349 0.54 -2.07 17.48
CA ASN A 349 -0.26 -1.12 16.69
C ASN A 349 0.61 -0.05 15.98
N ARG A 350 1.66 -0.51 15.28
CA ARG A 350 2.57 0.35 14.50
C ARG A 350 2.75 -0.17 13.08
N GLU A 351 2.96 0.73 12.13
CA GLU A 351 3.26 0.36 10.74
C GLU A 351 4.66 -0.24 10.62
N ILE A 352 4.80 -1.23 9.75
CA ILE A 352 6.05 -1.90 9.41
C ILE A 352 6.46 -1.40 8.02
N THR A 353 7.64 -0.79 7.95
CA THR A 353 8.26 -0.28 6.72
C THR A 353 9.63 -0.93 6.53
N THR A 354 10.29 -0.70 5.39
CA THR A 354 11.63 -1.23 5.12
C THR A 354 12.61 -0.96 6.26
N GLY A 355 13.25 -2.03 6.76
CA GLY A 355 14.20 -1.97 7.87
C GLY A 355 13.59 -1.90 9.28
N SER A 356 12.25 -1.94 9.40
CA SER A 356 11.57 -2.06 10.69
C SER A 356 11.91 -3.38 11.40
N GLN A 357 11.63 -3.44 12.71
CA GLN A 357 11.73 -4.67 13.49
C GLN A 357 10.35 -5.16 13.91
N LEU A 358 10.12 -6.47 13.78
CA LEU A 358 8.96 -7.17 14.30
C LEU A 358 9.44 -8.29 15.23
N LYS A 359 9.01 -8.24 16.49
CA LYS A 359 9.35 -9.28 17.46
C LYS A 359 8.73 -10.62 17.05
N ALA A 360 9.48 -11.71 17.22
CA ALA A 360 8.94 -13.06 17.07
C ALA A 360 7.66 -13.22 17.89
N LYS A 361 6.71 -14.04 17.39
CA LYS A 361 5.39 -14.29 17.98
C LYS A 361 4.42 -13.10 17.95
N HIS A 362 4.83 -11.89 17.56
CA HIS A 362 3.90 -10.78 17.35
C HIS A 362 2.92 -11.07 16.22
N LYS A 363 1.71 -10.50 16.34
CA LYS A 363 0.70 -10.54 15.29
C LYS A 363 1.03 -9.49 14.23
N VAL A 364 0.91 -9.86 12.97
CA VAL A 364 1.16 -9.00 11.81
C VAL A 364 -0.03 -9.04 10.86
N GLN A 365 -0.33 -7.92 10.24
CA GLN A 365 -1.41 -7.77 9.27
C GLN A 365 -0.87 -7.13 7.98
N TYR A 366 -1.23 -7.70 6.84
CA TYR A 366 -0.97 -7.18 5.50
C TYR A 366 -2.31 -6.78 4.89
N ASP A 367 -2.47 -5.50 4.55
CA ASP A 367 -3.66 -4.97 3.89
C ASP A 367 -3.29 -4.52 2.47
N TYR A 368 -3.65 -5.34 1.48
CA TYR A 368 -3.50 -5.01 0.07
C TYR A 368 -4.77 -4.28 -0.40
N GLN A 369 -4.67 -2.96 -0.56
CA GLN A 369 -5.76 -2.10 -1.00
C GLN A 369 -5.73 -1.92 -2.51
N LEU A 370 -6.82 -2.31 -3.16
CA LEU A 370 -7.11 -2.04 -4.57
C LEU A 370 -8.03 -0.83 -4.67
N THR A 371 -7.72 0.08 -5.58
CA THR A 371 -8.51 1.30 -5.84
C THR A 371 -8.76 1.44 -7.33
N TYR A 372 -10.04 1.37 -7.73
CA TYR A 372 -10.50 1.72 -9.07
C TYR A 372 -10.50 3.24 -9.24
N GLN A 373 -9.74 3.73 -10.23
CA GLN A 373 -9.58 5.15 -10.49
C GLN A 373 -10.54 5.62 -11.58
N SER A 374 -10.49 4.96 -12.74
CA SER A 374 -11.29 5.28 -13.92
C SER A 374 -11.35 4.10 -14.89
N GLY A 375 -12.09 4.25 -16.00
CA GLY A 375 -12.24 3.19 -17.01
C GLY A 375 -13.69 3.03 -17.50
N GLN A 376 -13.84 2.33 -18.62
CA GLN A 376 -15.13 2.04 -19.25
C GLN A 376 -15.76 0.72 -18.75
N LEU A 377 -14.94 -0.21 -18.30
CA LEU A 377 -15.37 -1.50 -17.77
C LEU A 377 -15.26 -1.53 -16.26
N ASP A 378 -16.12 -2.31 -15.60
CA ASP A 378 -15.84 -2.66 -14.21
C ASP A 378 -14.68 -3.65 -14.21
N TRP A 379 -13.75 -3.47 -13.27
CA TRP A 379 -12.65 -4.39 -13.06
C TRP A 379 -13.16 -5.62 -12.33
N ASP A 380 -13.64 -6.59 -13.08
CA ASP A 380 -14.22 -7.85 -12.61
C ASP A 380 -13.24 -9.02 -12.67
N ASN A 381 -13.63 -10.17 -12.11
CA ASN A 381 -12.86 -11.41 -12.15
C ASN A 381 -11.40 -11.23 -11.72
N ILE A 382 -11.17 -10.33 -10.76
CA ILE A 382 -9.82 -9.95 -10.32
C ILE A 382 -9.19 -11.18 -9.66
N THR A 383 -8.04 -11.58 -10.18
CA THR A 383 -7.14 -12.55 -9.56
C THR A 383 -6.03 -11.80 -8.86
N ALA A 384 -5.80 -12.12 -7.59
CA ALA A 384 -4.72 -11.61 -6.76
C ALA A 384 -3.68 -12.72 -6.58
N GLU A 385 -2.48 -12.51 -7.09
CA GLU A 385 -1.33 -13.39 -6.96
C GLU A 385 -0.36 -12.77 -5.96
N LEU A 386 -0.30 -13.30 -4.74
CA LEU A 386 0.47 -12.71 -3.63
C LEU A 386 1.69 -13.58 -3.31
N ASN A 387 2.89 -13.03 -3.46
CA ASN A 387 4.08 -13.64 -2.88
C ASN A 387 4.11 -13.37 -1.37
N LEU A 388 4.48 -14.39 -0.58
CA LEU A 388 4.42 -14.36 0.87
C LEU A 388 5.81 -14.20 1.49
N PRO A 389 5.96 -13.34 2.51
CA PRO A 389 7.25 -13.10 3.18
C PRO A 389 7.74 -14.36 3.90
N LYS A 390 9.06 -14.53 3.96
CA LYS A 390 9.65 -15.53 4.86
C LYS A 390 9.39 -15.19 6.33
N TYR A 391 9.40 -16.21 7.20
CA TYR A 391 9.30 -16.08 8.65
C TYR A 391 7.99 -15.46 9.17
N VAL A 392 6.91 -15.56 8.40
CA VAL A 392 5.56 -15.21 8.83
C VAL A 392 4.62 -16.36 8.48
N THR A 393 3.81 -16.79 9.45
CA THR A 393 2.76 -17.78 9.22
C THR A 393 1.41 -17.08 9.26
N PHE A 394 0.64 -17.16 8.17
CA PHE A 394 -0.69 -16.55 8.07
C PHE A 394 -1.77 -17.52 8.58
N ASP A 395 -2.69 -17.03 9.39
CA ASP A 395 -3.77 -17.82 10.00
C ASP A 395 -5.16 -17.47 9.44
N SER A 396 -5.29 -16.32 8.76
CA SER A 396 -6.56 -15.85 8.21
C SER A 396 -6.37 -14.93 7.01
N ALA A 397 -7.37 -14.96 6.13
CA ALA A 397 -7.44 -14.13 4.93
C ALA A 397 -8.89 -13.71 4.66
N LYS A 398 -9.11 -12.47 4.24
CA LYS A 398 -10.42 -11.98 3.79
C LYS A 398 -10.30 -10.84 2.80
N VAL A 399 -11.39 -10.55 2.08
CA VAL A 399 -11.56 -9.30 1.32
C VAL A 399 -12.68 -8.48 1.96
N THR A 400 -12.45 -7.18 2.13
CA THR A 400 -13.49 -6.20 2.50
C THR A 400 -13.68 -5.22 1.35
N TYR A 401 -14.91 -5.04 0.90
CA TYR A 401 -15.28 -4.12 -0.19
C TYR A 401 -15.73 -2.75 0.35
N ALA A 402 -15.76 -1.73 -0.51
CA ALA A 402 -16.16 -0.36 -0.12
C ALA A 402 -17.59 -0.27 0.45
N ASP A 403 -18.49 -1.15 0.04
CA ASP A 403 -19.85 -1.28 0.57
C ASP A 403 -19.93 -1.95 1.96
N GLY A 404 -18.78 -2.33 2.55
CA GLY A 404 -18.66 -3.00 3.84
C GLY A 404 -18.94 -4.50 3.82
N SER A 405 -19.29 -5.08 2.66
CA SER A 405 -19.41 -6.53 2.54
C SER A 405 -18.05 -7.22 2.60
N GLU A 406 -18.07 -8.46 3.08
CA GLU A 406 -16.86 -9.27 3.22
C GLU A 406 -16.94 -10.56 2.40
N GLN A 407 -15.78 -10.99 1.91
CA GLN A 407 -15.57 -12.31 1.33
C GLN A 407 -14.53 -13.04 2.19
N ALA A 408 -14.94 -14.18 2.73
CA ALA A 408 -14.01 -15.09 3.41
C ALA A 408 -13.07 -15.74 2.39
N LEU A 409 -11.79 -15.80 2.71
CA LEU A 409 -10.77 -16.50 1.94
C LEU A 409 -10.15 -17.62 2.79
N THR A 410 -9.58 -18.62 2.13
CA THR A 410 -8.79 -19.64 2.83
C THR A 410 -7.42 -19.05 3.18
N ALA A 411 -6.98 -19.23 4.43
CA ALA A 411 -5.63 -18.84 4.83
C ALA A 411 -4.57 -19.62 4.03
N PRO A 412 -3.41 -19.03 3.73
CA PRO A 412 -2.29 -19.76 3.15
C PRO A 412 -1.91 -20.96 4.03
N THR A 413 -1.45 -22.05 3.42
CA THR A 413 -0.89 -23.17 4.19
C THR A 413 0.38 -22.73 4.91
N ALA A 414 0.73 -23.40 6.01
CA ALA A 414 2.04 -23.24 6.63
C ALA A 414 3.13 -23.47 5.56
N ASP A 415 4.15 -22.62 5.55
CA ASP A 415 5.28 -22.60 4.61
C ASP A 415 4.98 -22.22 3.15
N ALA A 416 3.75 -21.78 2.84
CA ALA A 416 3.44 -21.26 1.50
C ALA A 416 4.31 -20.03 1.17
N THR A 417 4.93 -20.03 -0.01
CA THR A 417 5.68 -18.87 -0.53
C THR A 417 4.83 -17.98 -1.42
N LYS A 418 3.64 -18.44 -1.81
CA LYS A 418 2.66 -17.69 -2.60
C LYS A 418 1.24 -18.15 -2.29
N VAL A 419 0.26 -17.30 -2.58
CA VAL A 419 -1.16 -17.63 -2.55
C VAL A 419 -1.91 -16.86 -3.63
N ASP A 420 -2.87 -17.52 -4.27
CA ASP A 420 -3.70 -16.93 -5.31
C ASP A 420 -5.15 -16.85 -4.82
N TYR A 421 -5.81 -15.70 -5.03
CA TYR A 421 -7.21 -15.46 -4.67
C TYR A 421 -8.01 -14.90 -5.85
N SER A 422 -9.30 -15.20 -5.90
CA SER A 422 -10.25 -14.52 -6.80
C SER A 422 -11.21 -13.65 -6.00
N LEU A 423 -11.45 -12.43 -6.45
CA LEU A 423 -12.42 -11.53 -5.85
C LEU A 423 -13.81 -11.78 -6.44
N ASN A 424 -14.82 -11.93 -5.57
CA ASN A 424 -16.20 -12.20 -5.96
C ASN A 424 -16.95 -10.97 -6.49
N LYS A 425 -16.46 -9.75 -6.21
CA LYS A 425 -17.07 -8.51 -6.70
C LYS A 425 -16.09 -7.73 -7.55
N ALA A 426 -16.63 -7.09 -8.58
CA ALA A 426 -15.91 -6.15 -9.41
C ALA A 426 -15.66 -4.82 -8.68
N LEU A 427 -14.58 -4.15 -9.06
CA LEU A 427 -14.35 -2.75 -8.70
C LEU A 427 -14.82 -1.83 -9.82
N SER A 428 -15.43 -0.72 -9.44
CA SER A 428 -16.07 0.20 -10.39
C SER A 428 -16.19 1.61 -9.79
N ALA A 429 -16.80 2.53 -10.53
CA ALA A 429 -17.08 3.88 -10.03
C ALA A 429 -17.95 3.91 -8.76
N SER A 430 -18.83 2.91 -8.57
CA SER A 430 -19.70 2.78 -7.38
C SER A 430 -19.13 1.87 -6.29
N GLN A 431 -18.23 0.95 -6.64
CA GLN A 431 -17.50 0.07 -5.72
C GLN A 431 -16.00 0.32 -5.89
N LYS A 432 -15.50 1.43 -5.35
CA LYS A 432 -14.15 1.90 -5.69
C LYS A 432 -13.01 1.10 -5.09
N THR A 433 -13.23 0.39 -3.98
CA THR A 433 -12.13 -0.26 -3.25
C THR A 433 -12.46 -1.69 -2.83
N ALA A 434 -11.42 -2.51 -2.80
CA ALA A 434 -11.38 -3.79 -2.11
C ALA A 434 -10.05 -3.87 -1.35
N THR A 435 -10.08 -4.40 -0.13
CA THR A 435 -8.87 -4.64 0.66
C THR A 435 -8.75 -6.12 0.96
N ILE A 436 -7.67 -6.76 0.50
CA ILE A 436 -7.32 -8.12 0.89
C ILE A 436 -6.49 -8.03 2.16
N THR A 437 -7.01 -8.56 3.26
CA THR A 437 -6.34 -8.59 4.56
C THR A 437 -5.83 -9.99 4.85
N LEU A 438 -4.51 -10.14 5.01
CA LEU A 438 -3.89 -11.34 5.57
C LEU A 438 -3.45 -11.04 7.01
N THR A 439 -3.85 -11.88 7.97
CA THR A 439 -3.36 -11.79 9.35
C THR A 439 -2.56 -13.03 9.69
N GLY A 440 -1.45 -12.84 10.40
CA GLY A 440 -0.52 -13.90 10.74
C GLY A 440 0.28 -13.59 11.99
N THR A 441 1.28 -14.43 12.23
CA THR A 441 2.21 -14.34 13.34
C THR A 441 3.65 -14.42 12.83
N ALA A 442 4.52 -13.55 13.32
CA ALA A 442 5.96 -13.67 13.11
C ALA A 442 6.45 -15.00 13.70
N ASN A 443 7.17 -15.79 12.89
CA ASN A 443 7.65 -17.09 13.31
C ASN A 443 8.64 -16.96 14.47
N ASP A 444 8.73 -18.01 15.28
CA ASP A 444 9.79 -18.13 16.27
C ASP A 444 11.12 -18.35 15.54
N VAL A 445 12.15 -17.58 15.91
CA VAL A 445 13.48 -17.61 15.27
C VAL A 445 14.54 -17.65 16.36
N THR A 446 15.63 -18.39 16.17
CA THR A 446 16.72 -18.49 17.15
C THR A 446 17.78 -17.40 16.99
N VAL A 447 17.85 -16.79 15.81
CA VAL A 447 18.66 -15.61 15.48
C VAL A 447 17.80 -14.66 14.66
N ASN A 448 18.14 -13.37 14.65
CA ASN A 448 17.37 -12.40 13.86
C ASN A 448 17.41 -12.77 12.38
N GLN A 449 16.26 -12.70 11.71
CA GLN A 449 16.10 -13.07 10.31
C GLN A 449 15.41 -11.95 9.55
N ASN A 450 15.93 -11.64 8.36
CA ASN A 450 15.20 -10.77 7.44
C ASN A 450 14.06 -11.57 6.80
N THR A 451 12.92 -10.90 6.65
CA THR A 451 11.90 -11.32 5.69
C THR A 451 12.40 -11.07 4.26
N THR A 452 11.50 -10.96 3.30
CA THR A 452 11.81 -10.68 1.89
C THR A 452 10.84 -9.64 1.38
N VAL A 453 11.30 -8.75 0.49
CA VAL A 453 10.38 -7.96 -0.35
C VAL A 453 9.52 -8.93 -1.14
N THR A 454 8.21 -8.76 -1.10
CA THR A 454 7.28 -9.60 -1.86
C THR A 454 6.37 -8.78 -2.74
N SER A 455 6.26 -9.20 -4.01
CA SER A 455 5.32 -8.61 -4.95
C SER A 455 3.94 -9.23 -4.82
N ALA A 456 2.93 -8.40 -5.02
CA ALA A 456 1.55 -8.79 -5.18
C ALA A 456 1.03 -8.23 -6.51
N THR A 457 0.50 -9.10 -7.36
CA THR A 457 -0.04 -8.75 -8.68
C THR A 457 -1.55 -8.96 -8.69
N PHE A 458 -2.28 -8.00 -9.21
CA PHE A 458 -3.73 -8.01 -9.31
C PHE A 458 -4.11 -7.81 -10.77
N LYS A 459 -4.83 -8.77 -11.33
CA LYS A 459 -5.11 -8.75 -12.77
C LYS A 459 -6.44 -9.38 -13.14
N ASN A 460 -6.94 -8.96 -14.28
CA ASN A 460 -7.87 -9.72 -15.08
C ASN A 460 -7.41 -9.68 -16.55
N LYS A 461 -8.27 -10.02 -17.51
CA LYS A 461 -7.90 -10.02 -18.93
C LYS A 461 -7.55 -8.64 -19.50
N VAL A 462 -8.03 -7.56 -18.88
CA VAL A 462 -7.96 -6.20 -19.46
C VAL A 462 -6.98 -5.28 -18.76
N PHE A 463 -6.61 -5.60 -17.51
CA PHE A 463 -5.79 -4.72 -16.69
C PHE A 463 -5.01 -5.51 -15.63
N GLU A 464 -3.78 -5.06 -15.38
CA GLU A 464 -2.87 -5.57 -14.36
C GLU A 464 -2.25 -4.39 -13.59
N THR A 465 -2.14 -4.53 -12.27
CA THR A 465 -1.38 -3.63 -11.40
C THR A 465 -0.71 -4.42 -10.29
N SER A 466 0.31 -3.84 -9.66
CA SER A 466 1.09 -4.52 -8.64
C SER A 466 1.50 -3.60 -7.50
N THR A 467 1.87 -4.20 -6.37
CA THR A 467 2.46 -3.51 -5.23
C THR A 467 3.52 -4.39 -4.56
N GLU A 468 4.39 -3.81 -3.74
CA GLU A 468 5.46 -4.52 -3.05
C GLU A 468 5.35 -4.31 -1.55
N ALA A 469 5.35 -5.41 -0.78
CA ALA A 469 5.44 -5.37 0.66
C ALA A 469 6.91 -5.23 1.11
N PRO A 470 7.19 -4.45 2.16
CA PRO A 470 8.55 -4.17 2.60
C PRO A 470 9.24 -5.41 3.19
N ASP A 471 10.57 -5.42 3.11
CA ASP A 471 11.42 -6.27 3.93
C ASP A 471 11.60 -5.70 5.34
N TYR A 472 11.66 -6.57 6.34
CA TYR A 472 11.86 -6.17 7.73
C TYR A 472 12.51 -7.29 8.53
N LEU A 473 13.03 -6.94 9.70
CA LEU A 473 13.76 -7.87 10.56
C LEU A 473 12.79 -8.53 11.55
N ILE A 474 12.69 -9.86 11.53
CA ILE A 474 12.13 -10.63 12.63
C ILE A 474 13.19 -10.72 13.73
N THR A 475 12.90 -10.17 14.90
CA THR A 475 13.80 -10.22 16.04
C THR A 475 13.46 -11.36 16.99
N VAL A 476 14.49 -12.02 17.52
CA VAL A 476 14.32 -13.10 18.49
C VAL A 476 13.54 -12.62 19.72
N ASP A 477 12.62 -13.45 20.21
CA ASP A 477 12.01 -13.32 21.52
C ASP A 477 12.88 -14.07 22.54
N GLN A 478 13.82 -13.36 23.14
CA GLN A 478 14.88 -13.93 23.95
C GLN A 478 14.74 -13.51 25.42
N PRO A 479 14.38 -14.45 26.32
CA PRO A 479 14.32 -14.16 27.75
C PRO A 479 15.67 -13.69 28.27
N MET A 480 15.65 -12.56 28.99
CA MET A 480 16.83 -12.00 29.63
C MET A 480 16.64 -11.98 31.15
N GLY A 481 17.67 -12.39 31.87
CA GLY A 481 17.74 -12.32 33.34
C GLY A 481 18.87 -11.41 33.79
N ILE A 482 18.73 -10.81 34.96
CA ILE A 482 19.81 -10.07 35.61
C ILE A 482 20.01 -10.64 37.02
N TYR A 483 21.27 -10.94 37.37
CA TYR A 483 21.65 -11.51 38.65
C TYR A 483 22.76 -10.70 39.29
N ILE A 484 22.52 -10.22 40.51
CA ILE A 484 23.50 -9.43 41.27
C ILE A 484 24.31 -10.37 42.16
N ARG A 485 25.63 -10.34 42.02
CA ARG A 485 26.55 -11.15 42.81
C ARG A 485 26.81 -10.48 44.16
N ASN A 486 27.20 -11.25 45.17
CA ASN A 486 27.67 -10.75 46.47
C ASN A 486 26.74 -9.73 47.14
N ASN A 487 25.43 -9.93 47.01
CA ASN A 487 24.39 -9.11 47.62
C ASN A 487 23.99 -9.72 49.00
N PRO A 488 23.92 -8.96 50.11
CA PRO A 488 24.08 -7.50 50.24
C PRO A 488 25.55 -7.04 50.20
N TYR A 489 25.74 -5.76 49.84
CA TYR A 489 27.02 -5.07 49.84
C TYR A 489 27.20 -4.27 51.14
N THR A 490 28.44 -4.14 51.60
CA THR A 490 28.81 -3.29 52.73
C THR A 490 30.00 -2.42 52.35
N VAL A 491 29.92 -1.12 52.65
CA VAL A 491 30.95 -0.12 52.33
C VAL A 491 31.07 0.90 53.46
N ALA A 492 32.26 1.48 53.65
CA ALA A 492 32.47 2.53 54.64
C ALA A 492 31.90 3.87 54.16
N ASN A 493 31.49 4.74 55.10
CA ASN A 493 31.09 6.11 54.77
C ASN A 493 32.24 6.84 54.03
N GLY A 494 31.90 7.51 52.93
CA GLY A 494 32.86 8.21 52.07
C GLY A 494 33.52 7.35 50.98
N GLU A 495 33.29 6.04 50.95
CA GLU A 495 33.84 5.13 49.93
C GLU A 495 32.82 4.81 48.82
N ASP A 496 33.33 4.64 47.60
CA ASP A 496 32.53 4.20 46.45
C ASP A 496 32.27 2.68 46.55
N VAL A 497 31.15 2.20 46.02
CA VAL A 497 30.86 0.75 45.91
C VAL A 497 30.74 0.34 44.45
N THR A 498 31.34 -0.80 44.08
CA THR A 498 31.20 -1.39 42.74
C THR A 498 30.33 -2.63 42.83
N ILE A 499 29.12 -2.54 42.28
CA ILE A 499 28.18 -3.64 42.18
C ILE A 499 28.56 -4.49 40.97
N LYS A 500 28.68 -5.81 41.16
CA LYS A 500 28.97 -6.76 40.09
C LYS A 500 27.79 -7.70 39.88
N GLY A 501 27.48 -7.99 38.63
CA GLY A 501 26.40 -8.90 38.29
C GLY A 501 26.60 -9.59 36.95
N ILE A 502 25.59 -10.34 36.56
CA ILE A 502 25.52 -11.09 35.30
C ILE A 502 24.18 -10.76 34.64
N VAL A 503 24.19 -10.36 33.38
CA VAL A 503 23.06 -10.43 32.48
C VAL A 503 23.10 -11.78 31.79
N ALA A 504 22.14 -12.64 32.11
CA ALA A 504 22.02 -13.98 31.55
C ALA A 504 21.04 -13.94 30.38
N VAL A 505 21.51 -14.38 29.21
CA VAL A 505 20.70 -14.51 28.01
C VAL A 505 20.84 -15.93 27.49
N GLU A 506 19.84 -16.78 27.74
CA GLU A 506 19.94 -18.19 27.39
C GLU A 506 19.98 -18.38 25.86
N ASN A 507 20.91 -19.22 25.40
CA ASN A 507 21.06 -19.63 24.00
C ASN A 507 21.20 -18.46 23.01
N SER A 508 21.81 -17.35 23.42
CA SER A 508 22.08 -16.24 22.50
C SER A 508 23.29 -16.52 21.62
N GLU A 509 23.09 -16.45 20.31
CA GLU A 509 24.16 -16.54 19.30
C GLU A 509 24.56 -15.16 18.75
N GLN A 510 23.84 -14.09 19.12
CA GLN A 510 23.94 -12.77 18.47
C GLN A 510 24.15 -11.58 19.41
N LEU A 511 24.11 -11.79 20.72
CA LEU A 511 24.33 -10.73 21.70
C LEU A 511 25.73 -10.77 22.29
N THR A 512 26.39 -9.62 22.21
CA THR A 512 27.64 -9.29 22.89
C THR A 512 27.36 -8.22 23.96
N ASN A 513 28.27 -8.03 24.91
CA ASN A 513 28.08 -7.07 26.00
C ASN A 513 27.79 -5.65 25.46
N ASP A 514 28.49 -5.20 24.42
CA ASP A 514 28.29 -3.87 23.81
C ASP A 514 26.91 -3.65 23.17
N LYS A 515 26.06 -4.69 23.08
CA LYS A 515 24.66 -4.58 22.68
C LYS A 515 23.69 -4.49 23.84
N VAL A 516 24.13 -4.82 25.06
CA VAL A 516 23.28 -4.79 26.26
C VAL A 516 23.45 -3.48 27.01
N THR A 517 22.34 -2.80 27.26
CA THR A 517 22.28 -1.53 27.98
C THR A 517 21.69 -1.74 29.36
N LEU A 518 22.38 -1.26 30.39
CA LEU A 518 21.92 -1.25 31.77
C LEU A 518 21.22 0.06 32.09
N HIS A 519 20.15 -0.04 32.88
CA HIS A 519 19.30 1.07 33.31
C HIS A 519 19.28 1.12 34.85
N PRO A 520 20.18 1.89 35.48
CA PRO A 520 20.33 1.93 36.93
C PRO A 520 19.48 3.03 37.58
N THR A 521 18.96 2.74 38.77
CA THR A 521 18.28 3.66 39.67
C THR A 521 18.87 3.49 41.07
N VAL A 522 19.47 4.55 41.61
CA VAL A 522 20.11 4.53 42.95
C VAL A 522 19.24 5.31 43.91
N ASN A 523 18.78 4.68 44.99
CA ASN A 523 17.94 5.32 46.02
C ASN A 523 16.70 6.04 45.45
N GLY A 524 16.08 5.46 44.42
CA GLY A 524 14.92 6.02 43.73
C GLY A 524 15.25 7.12 42.70
N GLN A 525 16.51 7.47 42.52
CA GLN A 525 16.97 8.42 41.50
C GLN A 525 17.48 7.68 40.26
N GLU A 526 16.88 7.93 39.10
CA GLU A 526 17.35 7.42 37.81
C GLU A 526 18.76 7.94 37.49
N MET A 527 19.60 7.04 36.99
CA MET A 527 20.95 7.31 36.57
C MET A 527 21.08 7.19 35.04
N PRO A 528 22.10 7.81 34.42
CA PRO A 528 22.37 7.58 33.01
C PRO A 528 22.55 6.09 32.71
N THR A 529 22.04 5.67 31.55
CA THR A 529 22.20 4.30 31.08
C THR A 529 23.66 3.98 30.81
N VAL A 530 24.02 2.70 30.93
CA VAL A 530 25.39 2.23 30.76
C VAL A 530 25.41 1.07 29.77
N GLN A 531 26.15 1.21 28.68
CA GLN A 531 26.42 0.08 27.78
C GLN A 531 27.39 -0.88 28.48
N MET A 532 27.11 -2.18 28.47
CA MET A 532 28.07 -3.16 28.99
C MET A 532 29.32 -3.20 28.09
N SER A 533 30.47 -3.54 28.68
CA SER A 533 31.75 -3.57 27.96
C SER A 533 32.10 -4.97 27.48
N ASN A 534 32.61 -5.08 26.25
CA ASN A 534 33.20 -6.32 25.74
C ASN A 534 34.59 -6.63 26.35
N ASP A 535 35.17 -5.71 27.13
CA ASP A 535 36.38 -5.98 27.91
C ASP A 535 36.09 -6.85 29.15
N GLU A 536 34.83 -6.89 29.59
CA GLU A 536 34.38 -7.81 30.64
C GLU A 536 34.02 -9.18 30.06
N GLU A 537 34.07 -10.23 30.89
CA GLU A 537 33.61 -11.56 30.49
C GLU A 537 32.15 -11.50 30.02
N SER A 538 31.77 -12.35 29.05
CA SER A 538 30.44 -12.33 28.45
C SER A 538 29.34 -12.42 29.51
N GLY A 539 28.39 -11.48 29.44
CA GLY A 539 27.28 -11.35 30.40
C GLY A 539 27.66 -10.66 31.71
N PHE A 540 28.93 -10.49 32.06
CA PHE A 540 29.30 -9.80 33.30
C PHE A 540 29.18 -8.30 33.16
N PHE A 541 28.71 -7.65 34.23
CA PHE A 541 28.74 -6.20 34.35
C PHE A 541 29.35 -5.75 35.68
N SER A 542 29.96 -4.57 35.67
CA SER A 542 30.27 -3.80 36.86
C SER A 542 29.66 -2.39 36.81
N TYR A 543 29.00 -1.98 37.89
CA TYR A 543 28.40 -0.66 38.03
C TYR A 543 28.91 0.02 39.30
N LYS A 544 29.56 1.17 39.13
CA LYS A 544 30.15 1.94 40.23
C LYS A 544 29.16 2.99 40.72
N ILE A 545 28.84 2.95 42.01
CA ILE A 545 28.05 3.95 42.72
C ILE A 545 29.01 4.79 43.54
N LYS A 546 28.95 6.11 43.37
CA LYS A 546 29.80 7.04 44.11
C LYS A 546 29.30 7.20 45.55
N ALA A 547 30.22 7.41 46.47
CA ALA A 547 29.91 7.67 47.89
C ALA A 547 28.86 8.79 48.06
N SER A 548 28.92 9.83 47.24
CA SER A 548 28.00 10.98 47.28
C SER A 548 26.55 10.64 46.91
N GLN A 549 26.29 9.44 46.38
CA GLN A 549 24.95 8.95 46.02
C GLN A 549 24.37 8.03 47.09
N LEU A 550 25.16 7.73 48.12
CA LEU A 550 24.81 6.87 49.23
C LEU A 550 24.66 7.70 50.49
N HIS A 551 23.93 7.16 51.45
CA HIS A 551 23.84 7.72 52.79
C HIS A 551 24.14 6.64 53.83
N VAL A 552 24.51 7.03 55.05
CA VAL A 552 24.76 6.08 56.13
C VAL A 552 23.46 5.33 56.45
N GLY A 553 23.55 4.00 56.62
CA GLY A 553 22.38 3.15 56.84
C GLY A 553 22.36 1.89 55.97
N ASN A 554 21.29 1.10 56.10
CA ASN A 554 21.10 -0.19 55.44
C ASN A 554 19.99 -0.20 54.37
N ASP A 555 19.48 0.98 54.04
CA ASP A 555 18.35 1.21 53.14
C ASP A 555 18.78 1.77 51.78
N ASN A 556 20.08 1.89 51.52
CA ASN A 556 20.57 2.18 50.17
C ASN A 556 20.29 1.01 49.25
N LYS A 557 19.79 1.31 48.05
CA LYS A 557 19.49 0.31 47.02
C LYS A 557 19.92 0.77 45.63
N LEU A 558 20.40 -0.19 44.85
CA LEU A 558 20.46 -0.10 43.39
C LEU A 558 19.37 -0.99 42.81
N GLU A 559 18.46 -0.39 42.05
CA GLU A 559 17.55 -1.08 41.14
C GLU A 559 18.15 -1.00 39.73
N ILE A 560 18.36 -2.14 39.07
CA ILE A 560 19.01 -2.18 37.75
C ILE A 560 18.36 -3.25 36.87
N TRP A 561 18.06 -2.89 35.63
CA TRP A 561 17.58 -3.83 34.60
C TRP A 561 18.37 -3.65 33.31
N ALA A 562 18.31 -4.64 32.44
CA ALA A 562 19.01 -4.66 31.16
C ALA A 562 18.03 -4.63 29.98
N SER A 563 18.45 -4.04 28.87
CA SER A 563 17.76 -4.10 27.58
C SER A 563 18.74 -4.41 26.44
N ASP A 564 18.24 -4.93 25.33
CA ASP A 564 19.00 -5.07 24.08
C ASP A 564 18.40 -4.20 22.94
N PRO A 565 19.02 -4.15 21.74
CA PRO A 565 18.51 -3.35 20.61
C PRO A 565 17.29 -3.98 19.91
N TYR A 566 16.84 -5.13 20.37
CA TYR A 566 15.78 -5.96 19.79
C TYR A 566 14.55 -6.02 20.69
N GLU A 567 14.45 -5.11 21.66
CA GLU A 567 13.34 -4.98 22.59
C GLU A 567 13.20 -6.19 23.55
N ASN A 568 14.31 -6.90 23.85
CA ASN A 568 14.37 -7.82 24.99
C ASN A 568 14.74 -7.05 26.25
N GLU A 569 14.05 -7.32 27.35
CA GLU A 569 14.25 -6.67 28.64
C GLU A 569 14.35 -7.70 29.76
N SER A 570 15.15 -7.40 30.78
CA SER A 570 15.24 -8.21 31.99
C SER A 570 14.26 -7.71 33.05
N PRO A 571 13.85 -8.56 34.00
CA PRO A 571 13.33 -8.08 35.28
C PRO A 571 14.33 -7.15 35.98
N VAL A 572 13.84 -6.35 36.94
CA VAL A 572 14.70 -5.50 37.78
C VAL A 572 15.43 -6.34 38.84
N GLY A 573 16.75 -6.25 38.84
CA GLY A 573 17.62 -6.73 39.92
C GLY A 573 17.80 -5.66 41.01
N VAL A 574 17.90 -6.09 42.27
CA VAL A 574 18.05 -5.18 43.42
C VAL A 574 19.30 -5.52 44.22
N ALA A 575 20.23 -4.56 44.35
CA ALA A 575 21.37 -4.67 45.26
C ALA A 575 21.08 -3.85 46.51
N ASN A 576 21.15 -4.49 47.68
CA ASN A 576 21.06 -3.80 48.96
C ASN A 576 22.46 -3.41 49.41
N ILE A 577 22.64 -2.15 49.80
CA ILE A 577 23.94 -1.58 50.16
C ILE A 577 23.82 -1.04 51.59
N THR A 578 24.68 -1.54 52.48
CA THR A 578 24.82 -1.00 53.83
C THR A 578 26.07 -0.11 53.88
N VAL A 579 25.89 1.16 54.19
CA VAL A 579 26.97 2.09 54.47
C VAL A 579 27.18 2.14 55.98
N THR A 580 28.33 1.68 56.44
CA THR A 580 28.66 1.72 57.88
C THR A 580 29.00 3.14 58.30
N GLY A 581 28.40 3.62 59.39
CA GLY A 581 28.72 4.93 59.99
C GLY A 581 30.16 5.01 60.52
N GLY A 582 30.64 6.23 60.72
CA GLY A 582 31.96 6.55 61.27
C GLY A 582 31.96 6.74 62.79
N GLU A 583 32.76 7.69 63.29
CA GLU A 583 32.96 7.94 64.72
C GLU A 583 32.43 9.31 65.19
N LEU A 584 32.25 9.43 66.51
CA LEU A 584 32.01 10.67 67.24
C LEU A 584 33.33 11.15 67.87
N SER A 585 33.80 12.32 67.50
CA SER A 585 35.10 12.84 67.95
C SER A 585 35.13 14.37 68.04
N PHE A 586 36.16 14.92 68.69
CA PHE A 586 36.48 16.33 68.58
C PHE A 586 37.27 16.58 67.29
N LYS A 587 36.73 17.40 66.39
CA LYS A 587 37.45 17.86 65.20
C LYS A 587 38.52 18.89 65.57
N SER A 588 38.19 19.79 66.49
CA SER A 588 39.13 20.81 66.98
C SER A 588 38.75 21.27 68.38
N VAL A 589 39.75 21.40 69.25
CA VAL A 589 39.65 21.99 70.59
C VAL A 589 40.86 22.90 70.79
N SER A 590 40.66 24.16 71.18
CA SER A 590 41.76 25.05 71.56
C SER A 590 42.55 24.44 72.72
N LYS A 591 43.87 24.29 72.53
CA LYS A 591 44.75 23.76 73.57
C LYS A 591 44.92 24.73 74.74
N ASN A 592 44.92 26.03 74.45
CA ASN A 592 44.91 27.11 75.43
C ASN A 592 43.85 28.12 74.99
N SER A 593 43.13 28.68 75.96
CA SER A 593 42.13 29.71 75.71
C SER A 593 42.16 30.76 76.82
N THR A 594 41.80 32.01 76.51
CA THR A 594 41.95 33.15 77.41
C THR A 594 40.59 33.77 77.74
N PHE A 595 40.42 34.20 79.00
CA PHE A 595 39.34 35.08 79.40
C PHE A 595 39.84 36.53 79.40
N LYS A 596 38.98 37.49 79.04
CA LYS A 596 39.40 38.90 79.05
C LYS A 596 39.79 39.35 80.45
N SER A 597 40.76 40.25 80.53
CA SER A 597 41.26 40.77 81.80
C SER A 597 40.20 41.53 82.60
N ILE A 598 40.20 41.34 83.92
CA ILE A 598 39.27 42.02 84.85
C ILE A 598 40.04 43.08 85.66
N THR A 599 39.49 44.30 85.76
CA THR A 599 40.01 45.33 86.68
C THR A 599 39.27 45.27 88.01
N LEU A 600 39.95 44.78 89.05
CA LEU A 600 39.35 44.54 90.37
C LEU A 600 38.97 45.86 91.09
N ASP A 601 37.71 45.96 91.51
CA ASP A 601 37.15 47.08 92.28
C ASP A 601 36.61 46.66 93.66
N GLY A 602 36.86 45.41 94.05
CA GLY A 602 36.36 44.81 95.29
C GLY A 602 34.95 44.23 95.20
N GLN A 603 34.33 44.22 94.02
CA GLN A 603 33.05 43.55 93.75
C GLN A 603 33.24 42.31 92.86
N ALA A 604 32.23 41.46 92.80
CA ALA A 604 32.24 40.33 91.87
C ALA A 604 32.04 40.83 90.43
N GLN A 605 32.93 40.44 89.51
CA GLN A 605 32.92 40.88 88.11
C GLN A 605 32.93 39.66 87.20
N THR A 606 32.14 39.68 86.14
CA THR A 606 32.11 38.62 85.12
C THR A 606 32.82 39.10 83.87
N THR A 607 33.67 38.26 83.32
CA THR A 607 34.38 38.48 82.05
C THR A 607 34.02 37.41 81.05
N ASP A 608 34.10 37.77 79.77
CA ASP A 608 33.92 36.87 78.66
C ASP A 608 35.26 36.36 78.13
N ARG A 609 35.19 35.66 77.01
CA ARG A 609 36.30 35.00 76.35
C ARG A 609 37.03 35.98 75.42
N GLU A 610 38.31 35.75 75.19
CA GLU A 610 39.00 36.28 74.00
C GLU A 610 38.66 35.42 72.76
N ASP A 611 39.05 35.87 71.57
CA ASP A 611 38.75 35.19 70.30
C ASP A 611 39.63 33.94 70.03
N ASP A 612 40.32 33.41 71.05
CA ASP A 612 41.24 32.26 70.95
C ASP A 612 40.59 30.89 71.27
N TRP A 613 39.25 30.86 71.41
CA TRP A 613 38.49 29.64 71.68
C TRP A 613 38.02 28.96 70.39
N GLN A 614 38.16 27.64 70.33
CA GLN A 614 37.66 26.78 69.26
C GLN A 614 37.17 25.45 69.85
N LEU A 615 35.96 25.02 69.48
CA LEU A 615 35.41 23.73 69.88
C LEU A 615 34.43 23.20 68.82
N VAL A 616 34.88 22.25 68.01
CA VAL A 616 34.07 21.63 66.94
C VAL A 616 33.99 20.14 67.18
N VAL A 617 32.77 19.61 67.24
CA VAL A 617 32.48 18.18 67.30
C VAL A 617 32.26 17.67 65.88
N ARG A 618 32.81 16.50 65.56
CA ARG A 618 32.53 15.77 64.33
C ARG A 618 31.79 14.50 64.65
N ASP A 619 30.65 14.29 64.00
CA ASP A 619 29.89 13.06 64.07
C ASP A 619 29.62 12.53 62.65
N SER A 620 30.20 11.37 62.35
CA SER A 620 30.09 10.71 61.04
C SER A 620 29.25 9.43 61.08
N ARG A 621 28.50 9.23 62.18
CA ARG A 621 27.69 8.01 62.43
C ARG A 621 26.38 7.98 61.64
N GLY A 622 26.06 9.03 60.89
CA GLY A 622 24.85 9.13 60.07
C GLY A 622 23.82 10.09 60.66
N LYS A 623 22.99 10.65 59.78
CA LYS A 623 21.92 11.59 60.16
C LYS A 623 21.00 11.01 61.23
N GLY A 624 20.66 11.82 62.23
CA GLY A 624 19.80 11.42 63.35
C GLY A 624 20.55 10.81 64.53
N SER A 625 21.86 10.55 64.39
CA SER A 625 22.73 10.24 65.53
C SER A 625 22.76 11.41 66.51
N SER A 626 22.85 11.12 67.81
CA SER A 626 22.87 12.16 68.85
C SER A 626 24.09 12.04 69.74
N TRP A 627 24.51 13.17 70.32
CA TRP A 627 25.59 13.24 71.28
C TRP A 627 25.35 14.35 72.31
N GLN A 628 26.05 14.26 73.44
CA GLN A 628 26.06 15.27 74.49
C GLN A 628 27.49 15.70 74.80
N LEU A 629 27.70 17.00 75.01
CA LEU A 629 28.96 17.60 75.41
C LEU A 629 28.87 18.13 76.84
N GLN A 630 29.83 17.74 77.67
CA GLN A 630 29.95 18.21 79.04
C GLN A 630 31.29 18.93 79.26
N ALA A 631 31.31 19.87 80.20
CA ALA A 631 32.53 20.50 80.67
C ALA A 631 32.65 20.47 82.18
N SER A 632 33.85 20.23 82.67
CA SER A 632 34.24 20.47 84.06
C SER A 632 35.41 21.44 84.10
N ALA A 633 35.54 22.20 85.19
CA ALA A 633 36.63 23.14 85.36
C ALA A 633 37.35 22.90 86.70
N THR A 634 38.66 23.09 86.68
CA THR A 634 39.46 23.16 87.90
C THR A 634 39.50 24.59 88.44
N ASN A 635 39.88 24.72 89.71
CA ASN A 635 40.13 26.04 90.30
C ASN A 635 41.35 26.70 89.63
N PHE A 636 41.20 27.97 89.26
CA PHE A 636 42.24 28.76 88.62
C PHE A 636 43.31 29.16 89.65
N LYS A 637 44.60 28.95 89.34
CA LYS A 637 45.71 29.18 90.27
C LYS A 637 46.84 29.97 89.64
N THR A 638 47.58 30.75 90.43
CA THR A 638 48.88 31.31 90.01
C THR A 638 49.95 30.22 90.01
N THR A 639 51.11 30.50 89.40
CA THR A 639 52.30 29.62 89.48
C THR A 639 52.74 29.34 90.92
N GLY A 640 52.46 30.25 91.87
CA GLY A 640 52.73 30.06 93.30
C GLY A 640 51.67 29.26 94.07
N GLY A 641 50.64 28.74 93.38
CA GLY A 641 49.59 27.91 93.98
C GLY A 641 48.43 28.68 94.61
N GLN A 642 48.42 30.01 94.53
CA GLN A 642 47.32 30.84 95.03
C GLN A 642 46.08 30.64 94.15
N THR A 643 44.99 30.16 94.74
CA THR A 643 43.69 30.02 94.06
C THR A 643 43.02 31.38 93.85
N LEU A 644 42.50 31.62 92.66
CA LEU A 644 41.66 32.76 92.34
C LEU A 644 40.30 32.58 93.01
N ALA A 645 39.88 33.57 93.80
CA ALA A 645 38.52 33.61 94.32
C ALA A 645 37.54 33.92 93.18
N GLY A 646 36.98 32.88 92.58
CA GLY A 646 36.07 32.99 91.44
C GLY A 646 35.68 31.64 90.87
N ASP A 647 34.75 31.66 89.91
CA ASP A 647 34.14 30.47 89.32
C ASP A 647 34.15 30.54 87.79
N VAL A 648 34.38 29.41 87.13
CA VAL A 648 34.02 29.25 85.72
C VAL A 648 32.51 29.00 85.65
N LEU A 649 31.81 29.78 84.83
CA LEU A 649 30.37 29.74 84.68
C LEU A 649 30.01 29.24 83.28
N PHE A 650 28.94 28.47 83.15
CA PHE A 650 28.22 28.29 81.90
C PHE A 650 26.89 29.02 81.98
N ARG A 651 26.64 29.92 81.03
CA ARG A 651 25.38 30.65 80.93
C ARG A 651 24.65 30.32 79.63
N GLU A 652 23.41 29.86 79.78
CA GLU A 652 22.49 29.57 78.69
C GLU A 652 21.14 30.24 78.99
N GLY A 653 20.75 31.22 78.18
CA GLY A 653 19.62 32.11 78.50
C GLY A 653 19.77 32.78 79.86
N ASP A 654 18.74 32.69 80.71
CA ASP A 654 18.75 33.24 82.07
C ASP A 654 19.40 32.30 83.10
N LYS A 655 19.75 31.06 82.72
CA LYS A 655 20.31 30.06 83.61
C LYS A 655 21.83 30.17 83.65
N THR A 656 22.39 30.32 84.85
CA THR A 656 23.85 30.32 85.09
C THR A 656 24.21 29.15 85.99
N THR A 657 25.16 28.32 85.56
CA THR A 657 25.64 27.14 86.29
C THR A 657 27.14 27.27 86.53
N VAL A 658 27.61 27.02 87.76
CA VAL A 658 29.04 26.95 88.07
C VAL A 658 29.59 25.60 87.57
N LEU A 659 30.68 25.62 86.82
CA LEU A 659 31.40 24.42 86.43
C LEU A 659 32.17 23.87 87.62
N ASN A 660 31.84 22.65 88.03
CA ASN A 660 32.54 21.90 89.08
C ASN A 660 33.08 20.59 88.51
N SER A 661 33.67 19.75 89.36
CA SER A 661 34.29 18.48 88.96
C SER A 661 33.33 17.41 88.42
N ASN A 662 32.01 17.57 88.59
CA ASN A 662 31.03 16.52 88.25
C ASN A 662 30.55 16.57 86.78
N GLY A 663 31.04 17.54 85.99
CA GLY A 663 30.63 17.73 84.59
C GLY A 663 29.26 18.40 84.45
N THR A 664 29.23 19.53 83.74
CA THR A 664 28.00 20.24 83.40
C THR A 664 27.72 20.04 81.92
N VAL A 665 26.49 19.69 81.54
CA VAL A 665 26.08 19.63 80.12
C VAL A 665 26.16 21.03 79.53
N ILE A 666 26.95 21.16 78.47
CA ILE A 666 27.19 22.42 77.76
C ILE A 666 26.41 22.47 76.45
N ASP A 667 26.28 21.33 75.78
CA ASP A 667 25.50 21.25 74.53
C ASP A 667 25.02 19.82 74.26
N SER A 668 24.04 19.68 73.36
CA SER A 668 23.60 18.42 72.79
C SER A 668 23.13 18.63 71.36
N HIS A 669 23.52 17.74 70.46
CA HIS A 669 23.18 17.84 69.04
C HIS A 669 22.63 16.53 68.50
N THR A 670 21.74 16.65 67.53
CA THR A 670 21.29 15.54 66.70
C THR A 670 21.71 15.85 65.28
N THR A 671 22.60 15.03 64.74
CA THR A 671 23.23 15.22 63.43
C THR A 671 22.20 15.45 62.34
N THR A 672 22.44 16.45 61.50
CA THR A 672 21.53 16.82 60.41
C THR A 672 21.92 16.20 59.06
N SER A 673 23.13 15.65 58.99
CA SER A 673 23.72 15.00 57.82
C SER A 673 24.57 13.80 58.25
N ASP A 674 25.05 13.01 57.28
CA ASP A 674 25.89 11.84 57.55
C ASP A 674 27.32 12.17 57.99
N ASN A 675 27.74 13.41 57.78
CA ASN A 675 29.02 13.95 58.24
C ASN A 675 28.76 15.35 58.79
N ASP A 676 28.55 15.42 60.10
CA ASP A 676 28.09 16.61 60.78
C ASP A 676 29.22 17.21 61.62
N ASP A 677 29.73 18.36 61.16
CA ASP A 677 30.71 19.17 61.89
C ASP A 677 29.96 20.31 62.60
N TYR A 678 29.85 20.23 63.92
CA TYR A 678 29.09 21.16 64.74
C TYR A 678 30.01 22.06 65.58
N ASP A 679 29.97 23.36 65.32
CA ASP A 679 30.69 24.38 66.09
C ASP A 679 29.91 24.74 67.35
N VAL A 680 30.40 24.29 68.50
CA VAL A 680 29.74 24.47 69.81
C VAL A 680 29.71 25.94 70.22
N LEU A 681 30.64 26.75 69.71
CA LEU A 681 30.77 28.16 70.10
C LEU A 681 29.90 29.08 69.25
N SER A 682 29.26 28.59 68.18
CA SER A 682 28.56 29.44 67.20
C SER A 682 27.49 30.34 67.82
N ASP A 683 26.81 29.83 68.84
CA ASP A 683 25.68 30.49 69.50
C ASP A 683 26.10 31.26 70.77
N TRP A 684 27.40 31.26 71.09
CA TRP A 684 27.92 31.92 72.26
C TRP A 684 28.21 33.40 71.97
N THR A 685 27.74 34.27 72.87
CA THR A 685 27.97 35.72 72.84
C THR A 685 28.90 36.13 73.98
N SER A 686 29.26 37.42 74.09
CA SER A 686 29.95 37.96 75.26
C SER A 686 29.18 37.77 76.59
N LYS A 687 27.90 37.35 76.55
CA LYS A 687 27.08 37.11 77.74
C LYS A 687 26.62 35.67 77.90
N SER A 688 26.85 34.78 76.95
CA SER A 688 26.44 33.37 76.96
C SER A 688 27.62 32.42 76.70
N GLY A 689 27.46 31.13 77.02
CA GLY A 689 28.54 30.16 76.96
C GLY A 689 29.41 30.14 78.21
N ILE A 690 30.68 29.76 78.06
CA ILE A 690 31.64 29.73 79.17
C ILE A 690 32.16 31.14 79.50
N LEU A 691 31.99 31.56 80.75
CA LEU A 691 32.42 32.86 81.28
C LEU A 691 33.25 32.64 82.56
N TYR A 692 33.98 33.65 82.99
CA TYR A 692 34.64 33.62 84.30
C TYR A 692 34.07 34.72 85.20
N ARG A 693 33.80 34.39 86.47
CA ARG A 693 33.38 35.37 87.48
C ARG A 693 34.40 35.44 88.60
N SER A 694 35.06 36.59 88.76
CA SER A 694 35.84 36.91 89.96
C SER A 694 34.89 37.28 91.11
N ASN A 695 35.28 36.96 92.34
CA ASN A 695 34.60 37.36 93.57
C ASN A 695 35.37 38.49 94.27
N ALA A 696 34.75 39.17 95.24
CA ALA A 696 35.35 40.30 95.98
C ALA A 696 36.71 40.01 96.65
N GLY A 697 37.04 38.73 96.89
CA GLY A 697 38.31 38.29 97.45
C GLY A 697 39.42 37.99 96.42
N ALA A 698 39.21 38.29 95.13
CA ALA A 698 40.20 38.08 94.10
C ALA A 698 41.41 39.03 94.26
N VAL A 699 42.61 38.55 93.95
CA VAL A 699 43.87 39.32 94.04
C VAL A 699 44.47 39.46 92.62
N PRO A 700 45.05 40.62 92.24
CA PRO A 700 45.65 40.81 90.93
C PRO A 700 46.71 39.73 90.61
N GLY A 701 46.67 39.18 89.40
CA GLY A 701 47.65 38.19 88.94
C GLY A 701 47.18 37.45 87.68
N SER A 702 48.06 36.62 87.13
CA SER A 702 47.74 35.69 86.04
C SER A 702 47.45 34.31 86.63
N TYR A 703 46.29 33.77 86.28
CA TYR A 703 45.81 32.50 86.79
C TYR A 703 45.49 31.56 85.64
N THR A 704 45.83 30.29 85.82
CA THR A 704 45.56 29.21 84.86
C THR A 704 44.76 28.11 85.53
N GLY A 705 43.84 27.50 84.79
CA GLY A 705 43.09 26.32 85.18
C GLY A 705 42.71 25.53 83.94
N ASP A 706 42.43 24.25 84.15
CA ASP A 706 42.00 23.34 83.09
C ASP A 706 40.48 23.29 82.99
N ILE A 707 39.97 23.33 81.76
CA ILE A 707 38.59 22.98 81.40
C ILE A 707 38.65 21.66 80.63
N THR A 708 37.98 20.63 81.14
CA THR A 708 37.93 19.30 80.53
C THR A 708 36.61 19.12 79.80
N TRP A 709 36.70 18.86 78.50
CA TRP A 709 35.56 18.53 77.63
C TRP A 709 35.36 17.01 77.57
N THR A 710 34.14 16.55 77.84
CA THR A 710 33.74 15.14 77.71
C THR A 710 32.63 15.02 76.68
N LEU A 711 32.89 14.26 75.62
CA LEU A 711 31.93 13.98 74.56
C LEU A 711 31.36 12.57 74.75
N THR A 712 30.04 12.44 74.83
CA THR A 712 29.36 11.16 75.05
C THR A 712 28.39 10.83 73.94
N ASP A 713 28.41 9.56 73.54
CA ASP A 713 27.35 8.94 72.74
C ASP A 713 26.13 8.71 73.64
N ALA A 714 25.18 9.62 73.60
CA ALA A 714 23.98 9.58 74.43
C ALA A 714 22.77 10.13 73.65
N PRO A 715 21.58 9.53 73.80
CA PRO A 715 20.33 10.17 73.38
C PRO A 715 20.14 11.50 74.11
N LYS A 716 19.43 12.43 73.48
CA LYS A 716 19.10 13.75 74.03
C LYS A 716 18.36 13.67 75.38
#